data_AF-A0A954ZHU7-F1
#
_entry.id   AF-A0A954ZHU7-F1
#
_cell.length_a   1.000
_cell.length_b   1.000
_cell.length_c   1.000
_cell.angle_alpha   90.00
_cell.angle_beta   90.00
_cell.angle_gamma   90.00
#
_symmetry.space_group_name_H-M   'P 1'
#
loop_
_entity.id
_entity.type
_entity.pdbx_description
1 polymer ?
#
loop_
_entity_poly.entity_id
_entity_poly.type
_entity_poly.pdbx_seq_one_letter_code
_entity_poly.pdbx_strand_id
1 'polypeptide(L)'
;MHISTTVHLGCVDCHGGNADCVDKQSAHVASRFPDAWSTSANPVRSYTLLNHESPDFIRFVNPGDLRVAHLSCGVTGCHQQETLQVHKSMMTHGCMLWGAALYNNGAIPNKRPRYGEAYGMHGQPLRLQTVPTPTEEEIAKEGIVPFLEPLPRFEITQPGNILRIFERGGRFNPETGIPEILEEPGRPRARLSNRGLGTKNRTDPVFIGLQKTRLLDPTLNFFGTNDHPGDYRSSGCTACHVVYANDRSPVNSGPYARFGNRGLSFSRDPMIPNDEPGHPIGHKFSVGIPSSQCIVCHVHPGTTVMNSYLGFMWWDNETDGEHMYPRHQTHHTAEAITASQMRNPEEGAIRGKWSDPEFLANVTDLNPKLQHTQFADFHGHGWVFRAVFKKDRRGNLLDYKGDVIPYVDNEALQRAMEAPTEEEIEIGKTRENTPLHYMDIHLEKGMHCVDCHFRQDSHGNTKLYGEVRAAIEITCTDCHGSVSERATDRRRLATTGPAARKNPDTGEKVGMNLFTLSTPWKKPRFERVGDKLIQRSMVDPKLSWEIVQVRDTVDPAHDNYNMKSALAKTVRFDDSGQIAWGNVPQNDPDQCAHADSKMSCIACHSSWNPSCYGCHLPQKANKKMPSLHFEGDVSRNYVSYNFQTLRDDVYMLAHDGDVTGNRIGPARSSCAIHVGSHNQNRESIYVQQQTISAEGLSGIAFSTNVPHTVRGGPPKIDDLRHPEVHRKLKSETKNCTDCHLSEFNDNNAWMAQLLMQGTNALNFIGRYCWVSAGEHGIEAVQVTEASEPQAVIGSTLHELAYPEEFHEHLRHGRELETAHEHP
;
A
#
# COMPACT_ATOMS: atom_id res chain seq x y z
N MET A 1 2.43 25.09 19.40
CA MET A 1 1.83 23.83 18.93
C MET A 1 0.48 24.03 18.21
N HIS A 2 -0.46 24.81 18.74
CA HIS A 2 -1.75 25.14 18.08
C HIS A 2 -1.67 26.45 17.27
N ILE A 3 -2.39 26.53 16.14
CA ILE A 3 -2.50 27.75 15.32
C ILE A 3 -3.48 28.75 15.96
N SER A 4 -4.50 28.28 16.68
CA SER A 4 -5.48 29.17 17.30
C SER A 4 -4.86 29.96 18.46
N THR A 5 -5.04 31.28 18.43
CA THR A 5 -4.63 32.18 19.52
C THR A 5 -5.56 32.14 20.72
N THR A 6 -6.69 31.42 20.63
CA THR A 6 -7.68 31.28 21.72
C THR A 6 -7.33 30.16 22.70
N VAL A 7 -6.32 29.34 22.39
CA VAL A 7 -5.88 28.22 23.22
C VAL A 7 -4.60 28.65 23.95
N HIS A 8 -4.70 28.85 25.27
CA HIS A 8 -3.56 29.20 26.12
C HIS A 8 -3.05 27.94 26.81
N LEU A 9 -2.00 27.33 26.24
CA LEU A 9 -1.35 26.13 26.77
C LEU A 9 0.17 26.36 26.87
N GLY A 10 0.75 25.93 27.98
CA GLY A 10 2.19 25.71 28.14
C GLY A 10 2.62 24.32 27.69
N CYS A 11 3.94 24.06 27.70
CA CYS A 11 4.49 22.76 27.32
C CYS A 11 3.94 21.63 28.20
N VAL A 12 3.88 21.86 29.52
CA VAL A 12 3.49 20.83 30.50
C VAL A 12 2.02 20.44 30.43
N ASP A 13 1.15 21.28 29.88
CA ASP A 13 -0.27 20.95 29.73
C ASP A 13 -0.45 19.75 28.79
N CYS A 14 0.33 19.70 27.72
CA CYS A 14 0.33 18.57 26.79
C CYS A 14 1.32 17.49 27.20
N HIS A 15 2.57 17.86 27.47
CA HIS A 15 3.69 16.93 27.66
C HIS A 15 3.84 16.42 29.11
N GLY A 16 3.17 17.01 30.09
CA GLY A 16 3.45 16.73 31.50
C GLY A 16 4.80 17.30 31.95
N GLY A 17 5.40 16.72 32.98
CA GLY A 17 6.59 17.29 33.64
C GLY A 17 6.23 18.33 34.71
N ASN A 18 7.24 19.05 35.19
CA ASN A 18 7.07 20.04 36.26
C ASN A 18 7.47 21.46 35.79
N ALA A 19 6.49 22.35 35.66
CA ALA A 19 6.70 23.73 35.24
C ALA A 19 7.27 24.65 36.32
N ASP A 20 7.26 24.23 37.59
CA ASP A 20 7.78 25.03 38.70
C ASP A 20 9.30 24.88 38.89
N CYS A 21 9.91 23.91 38.18
CA CYS A 21 11.34 23.64 38.23
C CYS A 21 12.13 24.48 37.22
N VAL A 22 13.32 24.95 37.62
CA VAL A 22 14.22 25.75 36.78
C VAL A 22 15.37 24.94 36.18
N ASP A 23 15.58 23.71 36.65
CA ASP A 23 16.56 22.78 36.11
C ASP A 23 15.90 21.67 35.28
N LYS A 24 16.61 21.23 34.23
CA LYS A 24 16.10 20.24 33.27
C LYS A 24 15.77 18.89 33.93
N GLN A 25 16.58 18.45 34.90
CA GLN A 25 16.42 17.12 35.53
C GLN A 25 15.14 17.03 36.36
N SER A 26 14.79 18.11 37.06
CA SER A 26 13.57 18.16 37.87
C SER A 26 12.33 18.51 37.05
N ALA A 27 12.49 19.25 35.93
CA ALA A 27 11.39 19.63 35.05
C ALA A 27 10.97 18.51 34.08
N HIS A 28 11.94 17.76 33.51
CA HIS A 28 11.69 16.75 32.49
C HIS A 28 11.42 15.37 33.09
N VAL A 29 10.59 14.59 32.40
CA VAL A 29 10.38 13.18 32.75
C VAL A 29 11.55 12.36 32.20
N ALA A 30 12.14 11.51 33.03
CA ALA A 30 13.24 10.62 32.63
C ALA A 30 12.72 9.33 31.98
N SER A 31 13.43 8.86 30.96
CA SER A 31 13.17 7.54 30.36
C SER A 31 13.67 6.42 31.26
N ARG A 32 13.03 5.25 31.20
CA ARG A 32 13.59 3.99 31.73
C ARG A 32 14.75 3.47 30.88
N PHE A 33 14.86 3.91 29.63
CA PHE A 33 15.84 3.44 28.65
C PHE A 33 16.63 4.61 28.05
N PRO A 34 17.40 5.37 28.86
CA PRO A 34 18.11 6.58 28.38
C PRO A 34 19.01 6.32 27.16
N ASP A 35 19.62 5.15 27.05
CA ASP A 35 20.47 4.78 25.90
C ASP A 35 19.69 4.68 24.58
N ALA A 36 18.39 4.37 24.64
CA ALA A 36 17.51 4.35 23.47
C ALA A 36 17.00 5.76 23.08
N TRP A 37 17.14 6.73 23.97
CA TRP A 37 16.70 8.13 23.82
C TRP A 37 17.88 9.08 24.00
N SER A 38 18.95 8.81 23.28
CA SER A 38 20.23 9.52 23.39
C SER A 38 20.18 10.96 22.87
N THR A 39 19.22 11.27 21.99
CA THR A 39 18.94 12.61 21.45
C THR A 39 17.44 12.90 21.48
N SER A 40 17.04 14.08 21.00
CA SER A 40 15.62 14.42 20.86
C SER A 40 14.96 13.77 19.64
N ALA A 41 15.71 13.10 18.77
CA ALA A 41 15.19 12.50 17.55
C ALA A 41 14.34 11.27 17.87
N ASN A 42 13.38 10.95 17.00
CA ASN A 42 12.67 9.68 17.13
C ASN A 42 13.68 8.52 17.03
N PRO A 43 13.66 7.55 17.96
CA PRO A 43 14.59 6.44 17.92
C PRO A 43 14.40 5.59 16.65
N VAL A 44 15.51 5.25 16.01
CA VAL A 44 15.54 4.36 14.86
C VAL A 44 15.03 2.98 15.27
N ARG A 45 14.00 2.48 14.56
CA ARG A 45 13.44 1.14 14.75
C ARG A 45 13.04 0.87 16.22
N SER A 46 12.34 1.83 16.82
CA SER A 46 11.92 1.72 18.22
C SER A 46 10.94 0.57 18.48
N TYR A 47 10.03 0.29 17.54
CA TYR A 47 8.99 -0.74 17.65
C TYR A 47 8.35 -0.77 19.05
N THR A 48 8.46 -1.91 19.74
CA THR A 48 7.88 -2.18 21.06
C THR A 48 8.54 -1.43 22.21
N LEU A 49 9.60 -0.63 21.99
CA LEU A 49 10.26 0.17 23.03
C LEU A 49 9.25 0.96 23.86
N LEU A 50 8.27 1.58 23.20
CA LEU A 50 7.24 2.37 23.87
C LEU A 50 6.34 1.54 24.80
N ASN A 51 6.19 0.24 24.57
CA ASN A 51 5.40 -0.63 25.47
C ASN A 51 6.10 -0.87 26.81
N HIS A 52 7.42 -0.67 26.87
CA HIS A 52 8.21 -0.87 28.09
C HIS A 52 8.42 0.43 28.87
N GLU A 53 8.10 1.57 28.26
CA GLU A 53 8.32 2.89 28.84
C GLU A 53 7.19 3.32 29.79
N SER A 54 7.46 4.31 30.63
CA SER A 54 6.45 4.92 31.50
C SER A 54 5.46 5.78 30.69
N PRO A 55 4.16 5.77 31.06
CA PRO A 55 3.17 6.63 30.41
C PRO A 55 3.53 8.12 30.47
N ASP A 56 4.11 8.55 31.60
CA ASP A 56 4.53 9.93 31.79
C ASP A 56 5.62 10.33 30.79
N PHE A 57 6.59 9.44 30.54
CA PHE A 57 7.62 9.71 29.54
C PHE A 57 7.07 9.64 28.11
N ILE A 58 6.20 8.68 27.80
CA ILE A 58 5.54 8.60 26.48
C ILE A 58 4.77 9.91 26.20
N ARG A 59 4.02 10.42 27.19
CA ARG A 59 3.33 11.71 27.09
C ARG A 59 4.33 12.86 26.92
N PHE A 60 5.44 12.82 27.63
CA PHE A 60 6.49 13.82 27.56
C PHE A 60 7.12 13.93 26.18
N VAL A 61 7.42 12.81 25.52
CA VAL A 61 8.04 12.84 24.18
C VAL A 61 7.01 12.95 23.05
N ASN A 62 5.84 12.33 23.20
CA ASN A 62 4.77 12.36 22.21
C ASN A 62 3.37 12.37 22.87
N PRO A 63 2.79 13.55 23.14
CA PRO A 63 1.46 13.64 23.71
C PRO A 63 0.36 13.15 22.76
N GLY A 64 0.63 12.94 21.47
CA GLY A 64 -0.33 12.38 20.52
C GLY A 64 -0.32 10.86 20.41
N ASP A 65 0.53 10.16 21.16
CA ASP A 65 0.59 8.70 21.15
C ASP A 65 -0.71 8.08 21.72
N LEU A 66 -1.24 7.04 21.07
CA LEU A 66 -2.56 6.47 21.41
C LEU A 66 -2.64 5.89 22.83
N ARG A 67 -1.52 5.49 23.43
CA ARG A 67 -1.47 4.99 24.81
C ARG A 67 -1.80 6.07 25.84
N VAL A 68 -1.53 7.33 25.52
CA VAL A 68 -1.62 8.47 26.46
C VAL A 68 -2.44 9.65 25.93
N ALA A 69 -2.86 9.63 24.66
CA ALA A 69 -3.57 10.72 24.02
C ALA A 69 -4.83 11.15 24.79
N HIS A 70 -5.50 10.23 25.49
CA HIS A 70 -6.66 10.52 26.33
C HIS A 70 -6.34 11.36 27.58
N LEU A 71 -5.08 11.42 28.01
CA LEU A 71 -4.59 12.25 29.12
C LEU A 71 -4.04 13.60 28.67
N SER A 72 -3.89 13.81 27.36
CA SER A 72 -3.31 15.01 26.75
C SER A 72 -4.30 15.64 25.75
N CYS A 73 -4.32 15.20 24.50
CA CYS A 73 -5.17 15.75 23.45
C CYS A 73 -6.66 15.42 23.65
N GLY A 74 -6.97 14.31 24.31
CA GLY A 74 -8.31 13.77 24.50
C GLY A 74 -9.03 14.21 25.78
N VAL A 75 -8.47 15.16 26.52
CA VAL A 75 -9.11 15.72 27.72
C VAL A 75 -10.37 16.53 27.35
N THR A 76 -11.26 16.71 28.32
CA THR A 76 -12.50 17.49 28.15
C THR A 76 -12.21 18.88 27.58
N GLY A 77 -12.94 19.26 26.53
CA GLY A 77 -12.75 20.54 25.85
C GLY A 77 -11.72 20.54 24.71
N CYS A 78 -11.02 19.41 24.48
CA CYS A 78 -10.06 19.23 23.40
C CYS A 78 -10.57 18.26 22.31
N HIS A 79 -9.83 17.18 22.02
CA HIS A 79 -10.05 16.23 20.91
C HIS A 79 -10.50 14.84 21.39
N GLN A 80 -11.40 14.80 22.38
CA GLN A 80 -11.87 13.56 23.00
C GLN A 80 -12.46 12.57 21.98
N GLN A 81 -13.30 13.07 21.06
CA GLN A 81 -13.96 12.25 20.06
C GLN A 81 -12.95 11.64 19.06
N GLU A 82 -12.02 12.44 18.56
CA GLU A 82 -11.04 11.98 17.56
C GLU A 82 -10.09 10.96 18.18
N THR A 83 -9.66 11.20 19.43
CA THR A 83 -8.82 10.25 20.17
C THR A 83 -9.49 8.89 20.31
N LEU A 84 -10.79 8.86 20.64
CA LEU A 84 -11.57 7.62 20.74
C LEU A 84 -11.74 6.93 19.38
N GLN A 85 -11.98 7.70 18.32
CA GLN A 85 -12.16 7.19 16.97
C GLN A 85 -10.87 6.54 16.45
N VAL A 86 -9.73 7.26 16.51
CA VAL A 86 -8.45 6.81 15.95
C VAL A 86 -8.00 5.51 16.59
N HIS A 87 -8.22 5.36 17.90
CA HIS A 87 -7.88 4.15 18.64
C HIS A 87 -8.57 2.88 18.10
N LYS A 88 -9.67 3.02 17.35
CA LYS A 88 -10.39 1.92 16.69
C LYS A 88 -10.28 1.94 15.17
N SER A 89 -9.50 2.86 14.60
CA SER A 89 -9.29 2.92 13.15
C SER A 89 -8.45 1.75 12.64
N MET A 90 -8.61 1.40 11.37
CA MET A 90 -7.80 0.34 10.74
C MET A 90 -6.30 0.68 10.67
N MET A 91 -5.94 1.98 10.66
CA MET A 91 -4.54 2.40 10.74
C MET A 91 -3.91 2.10 12.10
N THR A 92 -4.73 1.89 13.13
CA THR A 92 -4.28 1.42 14.45
C THR A 92 -4.22 -0.10 14.49
N HIS A 93 -5.29 -0.81 14.10
CA HIS A 93 -5.38 -2.25 14.39
C HIS A 93 -4.95 -3.20 13.25
N GLY A 94 -4.86 -2.73 12.01
CA GLY A 94 -4.25 -3.49 10.91
C GLY A 94 -4.89 -4.85 10.54
N CYS A 95 -6.09 -5.15 11.04
CA CYS A 95 -6.62 -6.52 11.03
C CYS A 95 -6.84 -7.11 9.62
N MET A 96 -7.05 -6.27 8.60
CA MET A 96 -7.25 -6.70 7.22
C MET A 96 -6.10 -7.60 6.73
N LEU A 97 -4.83 -7.18 6.88
CA LEU A 97 -3.71 -7.96 6.38
C LEU A 97 -3.53 -9.25 7.19
N TRP A 98 -3.61 -9.16 8.51
CA TRP A 98 -3.46 -10.31 9.40
C TRP A 98 -4.54 -11.36 9.13
N GLY A 99 -5.80 -10.93 8.95
CA GLY A 99 -6.91 -11.78 8.58
C GLY A 99 -6.67 -12.46 7.23
N ALA A 100 -6.28 -11.71 6.20
CA ALA A 100 -5.99 -12.24 4.87
C ALA A 100 -4.84 -13.26 4.90
N ALA A 101 -3.73 -12.93 5.59
CA ALA A 101 -2.58 -13.81 5.71
C ALA A 101 -2.93 -15.13 6.43
N LEU A 102 -3.62 -15.06 7.57
CA LEU A 102 -4.01 -16.24 8.35
C LEU A 102 -5.01 -17.13 7.60
N TYR A 103 -5.99 -16.53 6.92
CA TYR A 103 -6.98 -17.28 6.15
C TYR A 103 -6.38 -17.95 4.91
N ASN A 104 -5.62 -17.21 4.08
CA ASN A 104 -5.02 -17.73 2.83
C ASN A 104 -3.95 -18.81 3.07
N ASN A 105 -3.49 -18.95 4.31
CA ASN A 105 -2.54 -19.98 4.73
C ASN A 105 -3.16 -21.14 5.51
N GLY A 106 -4.47 -21.10 5.77
CA GLY A 106 -5.19 -22.13 6.51
C GLY A 106 -4.90 -22.13 8.02
N ALA A 107 -4.24 -21.09 8.54
CA ALA A 107 -3.99 -20.93 9.97
C ALA A 107 -5.29 -20.62 10.75
N ILE A 108 -6.21 -19.89 10.12
CA ILE A 108 -7.54 -19.57 10.67
C ILE A 108 -8.61 -19.83 9.61
N PRO A 109 -9.69 -20.58 9.91
CA PRO A 109 -10.68 -20.99 8.92
C PRO A 109 -11.73 -19.92 8.58
N ASN A 110 -11.50 -18.65 8.94
CA ASN A 110 -12.48 -17.57 8.81
C ASN A 110 -11.92 -16.43 7.95
N LYS A 111 -12.69 -15.99 6.95
CA LYS A 111 -12.38 -14.78 6.14
C LYS A 111 -12.49 -13.48 6.93
N ARG A 112 -13.36 -13.44 7.94
CA ARG A 112 -13.55 -12.26 8.80
C ARG A 112 -12.35 -12.14 9.75
N PRO A 113 -11.65 -10.99 9.79
CA PRO A 113 -10.52 -10.80 10.68
C PRO A 113 -10.90 -10.99 12.15
N ARG A 114 -10.08 -11.76 12.87
CA ARG A 114 -10.23 -12.02 14.31
C ARG A 114 -9.16 -11.32 15.16
N TYR A 115 -8.02 -11.01 14.55
CA TYR A 115 -6.86 -10.47 15.25
C TYR A 115 -6.55 -9.06 14.81
N GLY A 116 -6.07 -8.23 15.75
CA GLY A 116 -5.67 -6.86 15.48
C GLY A 116 -4.72 -6.33 16.56
N GLU A 117 -4.14 -5.17 16.29
CA GLU A 117 -3.12 -4.57 17.16
C GLU A 117 -3.69 -3.41 17.99
N ALA A 118 -3.43 -3.42 19.30
CA ALA A 118 -3.71 -2.29 20.19
C ALA A 118 -2.97 -2.46 21.52
N TYR A 119 -2.68 -1.34 22.18
CA TYR A 119 -1.96 -1.32 23.45
C TYR A 119 -2.62 -0.41 24.47
N GLY A 120 -2.57 -0.82 25.73
CA GLY A 120 -2.95 0.02 26.84
C GLY A 120 -1.84 0.98 27.23
N MET A 121 -2.13 1.84 28.20
CA MET A 121 -1.22 2.86 28.70
C MET A 121 0.12 2.29 29.18
N HIS A 122 0.14 1.05 29.68
CA HIS A 122 1.34 0.36 30.18
C HIS A 122 1.89 -0.68 29.18
N GLY A 123 1.55 -0.54 27.89
CA GLY A 123 2.07 -1.40 26.82
C GLY A 123 1.45 -2.79 26.74
N GLN A 124 0.47 -3.11 27.60
CA GLN A 124 -0.21 -4.40 27.56
C GLN A 124 -1.07 -4.53 26.28
N PRO A 125 -1.06 -5.68 25.58
CA PRO A 125 -1.92 -5.89 24.43
C PRO A 125 -3.40 -5.81 24.80
N LEU A 126 -4.23 -5.19 23.96
CA LEU A 126 -5.66 -5.01 24.21
C LEU A 126 -6.54 -5.77 23.21
N ARG A 127 -7.64 -6.33 23.72
CA ARG A 127 -8.79 -6.69 22.89
C ARG A 127 -9.56 -5.42 22.53
N LEU A 128 -9.82 -5.21 21.25
CA LEU A 128 -10.71 -4.16 20.77
C LEU A 128 -12.13 -4.70 20.61
N GLN A 129 -13.13 -3.87 20.87
CA GLN A 129 -14.55 -4.22 20.73
C GLN A 129 -15.33 -3.09 20.06
N THR A 130 -16.22 -3.45 19.15
CA THR A 130 -17.26 -2.54 18.64
C THR A 130 -18.37 -2.48 19.68
N VAL A 131 -18.74 -1.26 20.11
CA VAL A 131 -19.74 -1.03 21.15
C VAL A 131 -20.76 -0.01 20.63
N PRO A 132 -22.06 -0.34 20.58
CA PRO A 132 -22.64 -1.66 20.90
C PRO A 132 -22.17 -2.76 19.95
N THR A 133 -22.37 -4.03 20.31
CA THR A 133 -22.08 -5.17 19.44
C THR A 133 -22.81 -4.99 18.10
N PRO A 134 -22.12 -5.16 16.96
CA PRO A 134 -22.75 -5.00 15.66
C PRO A 134 -23.83 -6.06 15.42
N THR A 135 -24.86 -5.70 14.68
CA THR A 135 -25.90 -6.62 14.22
C THR A 135 -25.36 -7.56 13.13
N GLU A 136 -26.02 -8.69 12.88
CA GLU A 136 -25.64 -9.60 11.78
C GLU A 136 -25.67 -8.90 10.41
N GLU A 137 -26.58 -7.94 10.21
CA GLU A 137 -26.63 -7.15 8.99
C GLU A 137 -25.43 -6.20 8.86
N GLU A 138 -25.04 -5.51 9.93
CA GLU A 138 -23.84 -4.67 9.96
C GLU A 138 -22.56 -5.49 9.69
N ILE A 139 -22.49 -6.70 10.24
CA ILE A 139 -21.34 -7.59 9.99
C ILE A 139 -21.32 -8.04 8.52
N ALA A 140 -22.47 -8.43 7.96
CA ALA A 140 -22.56 -8.96 6.60
C ALA A 140 -22.42 -7.89 5.52
N LYS A 141 -23.07 -6.74 5.68
CA LYS A 141 -23.21 -5.70 4.64
C LYS A 141 -22.39 -4.45 4.88
N GLU A 142 -21.85 -4.23 6.08
CA GLU A 142 -21.00 -3.06 6.37
C GLU A 142 -19.57 -3.45 6.74
N GLY A 143 -19.24 -4.74 6.78
CA GLY A 143 -17.89 -5.21 7.07
C GLY A 143 -17.42 -4.89 8.50
N ILE A 144 -18.35 -4.64 9.42
CA ILE A 144 -18.04 -4.31 10.82
C ILE A 144 -17.74 -5.61 11.57
N VAL A 145 -16.65 -5.63 12.34
CA VAL A 145 -16.28 -6.77 13.17
C VAL A 145 -16.64 -6.53 14.64
N PRO A 146 -17.11 -7.55 15.38
CA PRO A 146 -17.54 -7.37 16.76
C PRO A 146 -16.37 -7.12 17.70
N PHE A 147 -15.22 -7.77 17.47
CA PHE A 147 -14.03 -7.61 18.28
C PHE A 147 -12.78 -8.03 17.50
N LEU A 148 -11.62 -7.61 18.01
CA LEU A 148 -10.30 -8.04 17.56
C LEU A 148 -9.46 -8.44 18.79
N GLU A 149 -8.81 -9.59 18.72
CA GLU A 149 -7.94 -10.11 19.78
C GLU A 149 -6.46 -9.81 19.45
N PRO A 150 -5.59 -9.59 20.46
CA PRO A 150 -4.15 -9.61 20.24
C PRO A 150 -3.71 -10.93 19.61
N LEU A 151 -2.64 -10.91 18.80
CA LEU A 151 -2.06 -12.15 18.31
C LEU A 151 -1.49 -12.95 19.50
N PRO A 152 -1.72 -14.27 19.56
CA PRO A 152 -0.96 -15.12 20.46
C PRO A 152 0.52 -15.11 20.08
N ARG A 153 1.40 -15.36 21.06
CA ARG A 153 2.82 -15.65 20.79
C ARG A 153 2.94 -16.79 19.79
N PHE A 154 3.78 -16.64 18.77
CA PHE A 154 3.87 -17.65 17.71
C PHE A 154 4.34 -19.00 18.26
N GLU A 155 5.11 -19.03 19.35
CA GLU A 155 5.65 -20.24 19.98
C GLU A 155 4.59 -21.20 20.48
N ILE A 156 3.37 -20.72 20.78
CA ILE A 156 2.24 -21.53 21.25
C ILE A 156 1.24 -21.86 20.14
N THR A 157 1.51 -21.45 18.91
CA THR A 157 0.62 -21.68 17.76
C THR A 157 0.85 -23.07 17.19
N GLN A 158 -0.21 -23.65 16.61
CA GLN A 158 -0.14 -24.91 15.88
C GLN A 158 -0.27 -24.62 14.38
N PRO A 159 0.55 -25.26 13.53
CA PRO A 159 0.46 -25.06 12.09
C PRO A 159 -0.89 -25.55 11.56
N GLY A 160 -1.62 -24.67 10.87
CA GLY A 160 -2.87 -25.06 10.20
C GLY A 160 -2.65 -26.06 9.07
N ASN A 161 -1.48 -26.01 8.42
CA ASN A 161 -1.04 -26.98 7.41
C ASN A 161 0.08 -27.88 7.96
N ILE A 162 -0.24 -29.14 8.27
CA ILE A 162 0.71 -30.11 8.83
C ILE A 162 1.85 -30.51 7.89
N LEU A 163 1.75 -30.18 6.60
CA LEU A 163 2.82 -30.36 5.61
C LEU A 163 3.88 -29.24 5.68
N ARG A 164 3.62 -28.16 6.44
CA ARG A 164 4.52 -27.02 6.63
C ARG A 164 5.10 -26.97 8.04
N ILE A 165 5.96 -27.92 8.36
CA ILE A 165 6.70 -27.94 9.63
C ILE A 165 8.18 -27.60 9.40
N PHE A 166 8.80 -26.77 10.25
CA PHE A 166 10.21 -26.33 10.08
C PHE A 166 11.25 -27.33 10.56
N GLU A 167 10.83 -28.57 10.77
CA GLU A 167 11.69 -29.62 11.29
C GLU A 167 11.31 -30.93 10.60
N ARG A 168 12.27 -31.50 9.87
CA ARG A 168 12.20 -32.90 9.43
C ARG A 168 12.31 -33.80 10.66
N GLY A 169 11.74 -35.01 10.60
CA GLY A 169 12.08 -36.00 11.61
C GLY A 169 13.57 -36.33 11.56
N GLY A 170 14.09 -36.94 12.63
CA GLY A 170 15.47 -37.37 12.71
C GLY A 170 15.60 -38.88 12.78
N ARG A 171 16.84 -39.38 12.80
CA ARG A 171 17.10 -40.81 13.08
C ARG A 171 16.87 -41.15 14.57
N PHE A 172 17.03 -40.16 15.45
CA PHE A 172 16.84 -40.22 16.90
C PHE A 172 15.96 -39.05 17.39
N ASN A 173 15.50 -39.07 18.65
CA ASN A 173 14.71 -37.97 19.24
C ASN A 173 15.62 -36.78 19.62
N PRO A 174 15.52 -35.60 18.97
CA PRO A 174 16.42 -34.48 19.27
C PRO A 174 15.99 -33.71 20.53
N GLU A 175 16.91 -33.54 21.49
CA GLU A 175 16.76 -32.65 22.65
C GLU A 175 17.03 -31.17 22.29
N THR A 176 16.38 -30.21 22.98
CA THR A 176 16.69 -28.78 22.73
C THR A 176 18.08 -28.49 23.28
N GLY A 177 18.97 -27.92 22.46
CA GLY A 177 20.28 -27.46 22.93
C GLY A 177 21.41 -28.49 22.84
N ILE A 178 21.13 -29.72 22.40
CA ILE A 178 22.15 -30.74 22.12
C ILE A 178 22.01 -31.18 20.65
N PRO A 179 22.72 -30.53 19.71
CA PRO A 179 22.71 -30.96 18.31
C PRO A 179 23.43 -32.31 18.16
N GLU A 180 22.83 -33.24 17.40
CA GLU A 180 23.49 -34.49 16.99
C GLU A 180 24.34 -34.21 15.75
N ILE A 181 25.65 -34.24 15.94
CA ILE A 181 26.67 -33.92 14.93
C ILE A 181 26.85 -35.04 13.90
N LEU A 182 26.32 -36.24 14.15
CA LEU A 182 26.43 -37.41 13.28
C LEU A 182 25.14 -37.72 12.48
N GLU A 183 24.16 -36.81 12.46
CA GLU A 183 22.96 -36.99 11.64
C GLU A 183 23.29 -36.89 10.15
N GLU A 184 23.05 -37.97 9.38
CA GLU A 184 23.22 -37.98 7.92
C GLU A 184 22.20 -37.02 7.26
N PRO A 185 22.65 -36.01 6.50
CA PRO A 185 21.75 -35.10 5.80
C PRO A 185 20.80 -35.87 4.86
N GLY A 186 19.50 -35.57 4.95
CA GLY A 186 18.51 -36.05 3.97
C GLY A 186 17.96 -37.48 4.14
N ARG A 187 18.32 -38.26 5.18
CA ARG A 187 17.78 -39.62 5.41
C ARG A 187 17.18 -39.85 6.79
N PRO A 188 16.02 -39.25 7.13
CA PRO A 188 15.40 -39.47 8.42
C PRO A 188 14.59 -40.77 8.46
N ARG A 189 14.66 -41.53 9.58
CA ARG A 189 13.82 -42.74 9.79
C ARG A 189 12.35 -42.38 10.02
N ALA A 190 12.08 -41.20 10.58
CA ALA A 190 10.76 -40.60 10.69
C ALA A 190 10.67 -39.40 9.75
N ARG A 191 9.69 -39.35 8.83
CA ARG A 191 9.57 -38.23 7.87
C ARG A 191 9.13 -36.91 8.53
N LEU A 192 8.49 -36.99 9.70
CA LEU A 192 7.97 -35.85 10.45
C LEU A 192 8.67 -35.77 11.81
N SER A 193 8.86 -34.54 12.32
CA SER A 193 9.40 -34.31 13.67
C SER A 193 8.63 -35.12 14.72
N ASN A 194 9.36 -35.82 15.60
CA ASN A 194 8.79 -36.62 16.70
C ASN A 194 8.23 -35.75 17.84
N ARG A 195 8.27 -34.42 17.70
CA ARG A 195 7.77 -33.46 18.68
C ARG A 195 6.29 -33.16 18.44
N GLY A 196 5.53 -32.90 19.50
CA GLY A 196 4.10 -32.55 19.40
C GLY A 196 3.86 -31.26 18.60
N LEU A 197 2.67 -31.11 18.02
CA LEU A 197 2.24 -29.85 17.41
C LEU A 197 2.30 -28.72 18.45
N GLY A 198 2.75 -27.54 18.06
CA GLY A 198 2.92 -26.39 18.96
C GLY A 198 4.12 -26.50 19.90
N THR A 199 5.13 -27.30 19.57
CA THR A 199 6.38 -27.37 20.36
C THR A 199 7.60 -26.96 19.53
N LYS A 200 8.46 -26.10 20.09
CA LYS A 200 9.71 -25.60 19.49
C LYS A 200 9.53 -25.02 18.07
N ASN A 201 9.98 -25.74 17.03
CA ASN A 201 9.90 -25.31 15.63
C ASN A 201 8.66 -25.88 14.90
N ARG A 202 7.74 -26.59 15.59
CA ARG A 202 6.43 -27.00 15.04
C ARG A 202 5.35 -25.97 15.34
N THR A 203 5.63 -24.73 14.98
CA THR A 203 4.74 -23.57 15.13
C THR A 203 4.21 -23.15 13.76
N ASP A 204 3.20 -22.29 13.73
CA ASP A 204 2.67 -21.80 12.47
C ASP A 204 3.57 -20.68 11.88
N PRO A 205 4.05 -20.81 10.63
CA PRO A 205 4.90 -19.79 9.96
C PRO A 205 4.26 -18.44 9.83
N VAL A 206 2.94 -18.41 9.69
CA VAL A 206 2.22 -17.18 9.41
C VAL A 206 2.31 -16.27 10.61
N PHE A 207 2.16 -16.80 11.83
CA PHE A 207 2.29 -16.01 13.06
C PHE A 207 3.71 -15.48 13.26
N ILE A 208 4.75 -16.25 12.87
CA ILE A 208 6.13 -15.74 12.85
C ILE A 208 6.24 -14.57 11.88
N GLY A 209 5.72 -14.74 10.66
CA GLY A 209 5.73 -13.72 9.62
C GLY A 209 5.05 -12.43 10.09
N LEU A 210 3.85 -12.55 10.66
CA LEU A 210 3.07 -11.42 11.19
C LEU A 210 3.74 -10.71 12.37
N GLN A 211 4.56 -11.41 13.17
CA GLN A 211 5.23 -10.81 14.32
C GLN A 211 6.62 -10.25 14.01
N LYS A 212 7.29 -10.71 12.95
CA LYS A 212 8.71 -10.41 12.69
C LYS A 212 9.04 -9.83 11.32
N THR A 213 8.10 -9.86 10.38
CA THR A 213 8.32 -9.33 9.03
C THR A 213 7.76 -7.93 8.95
N ARG A 214 8.48 -7.05 8.25
CA ARG A 214 8.02 -5.68 8.06
C ARG A 214 6.92 -5.55 6.97
N LEU A 215 5.76 -6.17 7.20
CA LEU A 215 4.66 -6.33 6.23
C LEU A 215 3.46 -5.37 6.43
N LEU A 216 3.17 -5.00 7.68
CA LEU A 216 2.11 -4.06 8.08
C LEU A 216 2.51 -3.38 9.38
N ASP A 217 3.64 -2.71 9.30
CA ASP A 217 4.29 -2.14 10.47
C ASP A 217 5.16 -0.94 10.06
N PRO A 218 5.39 -0.04 11.02
CA PRO A 218 4.67 0.04 12.29
C PRO A 218 3.23 0.58 12.07
N THR A 219 2.23 0.13 12.84
CA THR A 219 0.90 0.76 12.84
C THR A 219 0.95 2.11 13.56
N LEU A 220 -0.19 2.81 13.68
CA LEU A 220 -0.25 4.07 14.48
C LEU A 220 0.13 3.87 15.95
N ASN A 221 0.22 2.64 16.45
CA ASN A 221 0.67 2.36 17.80
C ASN A 221 2.14 2.74 18.05
N PHE A 222 2.99 2.75 17.02
CA PHE A 222 4.43 2.95 17.17
C PHE A 222 4.96 4.05 16.25
N PHE A 223 6.15 4.56 16.55
CA PHE A 223 6.86 5.46 15.65
C PHE A 223 7.10 4.78 14.30
N GLY A 224 7.35 5.58 13.26
CA GLY A 224 7.94 5.04 12.04
C GLY A 224 9.30 4.40 12.33
N THR A 225 9.86 3.70 11.36
CA THR A 225 11.21 3.13 11.54
C THR A 225 12.29 4.20 11.59
N ASN A 226 12.04 5.36 10.98
CA ASN A 226 12.90 6.55 11.03
C ASN A 226 14.36 6.27 10.62
N ASP A 227 14.58 5.24 9.80
CA ASP A 227 15.89 4.70 9.41
C ASP A 227 16.23 4.90 7.94
N HIS A 228 15.27 5.40 7.15
CA HIS A 228 15.42 5.66 5.73
C HIS A 228 14.99 7.08 5.38
N PRO A 229 15.62 7.69 4.35
CA PRO A 229 15.12 8.91 3.75
C PRO A 229 13.70 8.70 3.24
N GLY A 230 12.80 9.64 3.56
CA GLY A 230 11.39 9.54 3.21
C GLY A 230 10.54 8.59 4.06
N ASP A 231 11.07 8.04 5.16
CA ASP A 231 10.37 7.12 6.07
C ASP A 231 10.37 7.66 7.52
N TYR A 232 10.12 8.96 7.68
CA TYR A 232 10.07 9.61 8.99
C TYR A 232 8.65 9.94 9.44
N ARG A 233 8.32 9.53 10.66
CA ARG A 233 7.07 9.90 11.34
C ARG A 233 7.10 9.55 12.83
N SER A 234 6.21 10.21 13.55
CA SER A 234 5.87 9.88 14.93
C SER A 234 4.84 8.72 15.02
N SER A 235 4.23 8.51 16.20
CA SER A 235 3.12 7.58 16.48
C SER A 235 1.81 8.32 16.76
N GLY A 236 0.69 7.60 16.73
CA GLY A 236 -0.65 8.10 17.04
C GLY A 236 -1.06 9.31 16.20
N CYS A 237 -1.69 10.30 16.83
CA CYS A 237 -2.16 11.50 16.14
C CYS A 237 -1.01 12.30 15.51
N THR A 238 0.18 12.31 16.12
CA THR A 238 1.33 13.06 15.58
C THR A 238 1.96 12.38 14.37
N ALA A 239 1.68 11.10 14.11
CA ALA A 239 2.13 10.41 12.89
C ALA A 239 1.62 11.10 11.60
N CYS A 240 0.43 11.70 11.66
CA CYS A 240 -0.17 12.42 10.54
C CYS A 240 -0.08 13.94 10.72
N HIS A 241 -0.32 14.44 11.94
CA HIS A 241 -0.45 15.88 12.16
C HIS A 241 0.87 16.61 12.40
N VAL A 242 1.98 15.91 12.60
CA VAL A 242 3.30 16.52 12.68
C VAL A 242 4.08 16.09 11.44
N VAL A 243 4.34 17.04 10.54
CA VAL A 243 4.85 16.76 9.19
C VAL A 243 6.38 16.68 9.19
N TYR A 244 6.91 15.64 8.54
CA TYR A 244 8.34 15.40 8.37
C TYR A 244 8.78 15.68 6.93
N ALA A 245 10.07 15.97 6.76
CA ALA A 245 10.69 16.14 5.45
C ALA A 245 10.92 14.77 4.82
N ASN A 246 9.96 14.30 4.01
CA ASN A 246 9.94 12.93 3.48
C ASN A 246 10.11 12.82 1.96
N ASP A 247 9.96 13.90 1.19
CA ASP A 247 9.97 13.80 -0.28
C ASP A 247 10.18 15.19 -0.90
N ARG A 248 11.13 15.28 -1.84
CA ARG A 248 11.47 16.48 -2.63
C ARG A 248 10.50 16.79 -3.77
N SER A 249 9.58 15.88 -4.11
CA SER A 249 8.58 16.10 -5.16
C SER A 249 7.56 17.17 -4.76
N PRO A 250 7.43 18.28 -5.50
CA PRO A 250 6.37 19.27 -5.26
C PRO A 250 4.97 18.71 -5.52
N VAL A 251 4.84 17.64 -6.32
CA VAL A 251 3.54 17.00 -6.58
C VAL A 251 3.07 16.20 -5.36
N ASN A 252 3.98 15.51 -4.68
CA ASN A 252 3.65 14.62 -3.56
C ASN A 252 3.64 15.35 -2.20
N SER A 253 4.51 16.35 -2.06
CA SER A 253 4.74 17.12 -0.83
C SER A 253 4.16 18.54 -0.84
N GLY A 254 3.70 19.05 -1.98
CA GLY A 254 3.21 20.42 -2.11
C GLY A 254 4.21 21.43 -1.55
N PRO A 255 3.80 22.36 -0.66
CA PRO A 255 4.68 23.39 -0.09
C PRO A 255 5.78 22.84 0.84
N TYR A 256 5.71 21.55 1.22
CA TYR A 256 6.72 20.91 2.08
C TYR A 256 7.93 20.36 1.30
N ALA A 257 7.84 20.23 -0.02
CA ALA A 257 8.89 19.66 -0.86
C ALA A 257 10.28 20.32 -0.68
N ARG A 258 10.28 21.64 -0.43
CA ARG A 258 11.50 22.43 -0.21
C ARG A 258 12.34 22.00 1.00
N PHE A 259 11.78 21.21 1.91
CA PHE A 259 12.47 20.77 3.13
C PHE A 259 13.27 19.46 2.93
N GLY A 260 13.15 18.82 1.77
CA GLY A 260 13.91 17.61 1.44
C GLY A 260 13.25 16.32 1.90
N ASN A 261 14.04 15.25 1.98
CA ASN A 261 13.62 13.88 2.33
C ASN A 261 14.43 13.27 3.50
N ARG A 262 15.19 14.08 4.24
CA ARG A 262 16.13 13.63 5.28
C ARG A 262 15.59 13.72 6.71
N GLY A 263 14.32 14.08 6.90
CA GLY A 263 13.75 14.22 8.24
C GLY A 263 14.49 15.24 9.13
N LEU A 264 15.06 16.30 8.53
CA LEU A 264 15.71 17.38 9.25
C LEU A 264 14.68 18.39 9.76
N SER A 265 14.99 19.03 10.89
CA SER A 265 14.15 20.11 11.41
C SER A 265 14.46 21.46 10.77
N PHE A 266 13.41 22.25 10.63
CA PHE A 266 13.46 23.67 10.29
C PHE A 266 12.71 24.50 11.35
N SER A 267 12.57 23.90 12.54
CA SER A 267 11.93 24.52 13.69
C SER A 267 12.79 25.65 14.25
N ARG A 268 12.14 26.60 14.92
CA ARG A 268 12.83 27.59 15.76
C ARG A 268 12.99 27.13 17.20
N ASP A 269 12.56 25.90 17.49
CA ASP A 269 12.68 25.29 18.80
C ASP A 269 14.16 25.01 19.11
N PRO A 270 14.76 25.69 20.10
CA PRO A 270 16.17 25.52 20.41
C PRO A 270 16.51 24.13 20.98
N MET A 271 15.51 23.33 21.34
CA MET A 271 15.69 21.97 21.84
C MET A 271 15.73 20.92 20.73
N ILE A 272 15.54 21.33 19.46
CA ILE A 272 15.54 20.43 18.31
C ILE A 272 16.72 20.79 17.38
N PRO A 273 17.71 19.91 17.22
CA PRO A 273 18.78 20.09 16.23
C PRO A 273 18.22 20.16 14.80
N ASN A 274 18.84 21.00 13.96
CA ASN A 274 18.44 21.15 12.55
C ASN A 274 19.32 20.33 11.58
N ASP A 275 20.39 19.72 12.10
CA ASP A 275 21.38 18.92 11.37
C ASP A 275 21.32 17.41 11.70
N GLU A 276 20.29 17.00 12.45
CA GLU A 276 20.03 15.61 12.82
C GLU A 276 18.75 15.10 12.13
N PRO A 277 18.74 13.90 11.52
CA PRO A 277 17.52 13.26 11.03
C PRO A 277 16.57 12.81 12.15
N GLY A 278 15.33 12.47 11.79
CA GLY A 278 14.34 11.97 12.74
C GLY A 278 13.57 13.06 13.50
N HIS A 279 13.62 14.30 12.99
CA HIS A 279 12.89 15.45 13.53
C HIS A 279 11.80 15.95 12.57
N PRO A 280 10.70 16.49 13.09
CA PRO A 280 9.68 17.09 12.24
C PRO A 280 10.18 18.41 11.65
N ILE A 281 9.61 18.80 10.50
CA ILE A 281 9.91 20.08 9.83
C ILE A 281 9.72 21.25 10.81
N GLY A 282 8.71 21.15 11.68
CA GLY A 282 8.54 22.08 12.78
C GLY A 282 7.71 21.48 13.90
N HIS A 283 7.91 21.98 15.11
CA HIS A 283 7.18 21.55 16.31
C HIS A 283 5.75 22.15 16.35
N LYS A 284 4.87 21.69 15.46
CA LYS A 284 3.48 22.16 15.33
C LYS A 284 2.56 21.09 14.74
N PHE A 285 1.27 21.17 15.09
CA PHE A 285 0.24 20.40 14.40
C PHE A 285 -0.16 21.06 13.08
N SER A 286 -0.46 20.24 12.08
CA SER A 286 -1.00 20.63 10.78
C SER A 286 -2.24 19.81 10.45
N VAL A 287 -3.21 20.44 9.81
CA VAL A 287 -4.35 19.78 9.16
C VAL A 287 -4.24 19.79 7.63
N GLY A 288 -3.22 20.47 7.10
CA GLY A 288 -2.81 20.39 5.69
C GLY A 288 -1.65 19.39 5.57
N ILE A 289 -2.02 18.12 5.45
CA ILE A 289 -1.10 16.98 5.48
C ILE A 289 -0.81 16.57 4.03
N PRO A 290 0.46 16.58 3.57
CA PRO A 290 0.79 16.18 2.21
C PRO A 290 0.69 14.65 2.03
N SER A 291 0.51 14.21 0.80
CA SER A 291 0.49 12.77 0.45
C SER A 291 1.79 12.07 0.84
N SER A 292 2.92 12.77 0.82
CA SER A 292 4.22 12.26 1.29
C SER A 292 4.28 11.95 2.79
N GLN A 293 3.37 12.49 3.61
CA GLN A 293 3.26 12.06 5.02
C GLN A 293 2.50 10.74 5.12
N CYS A 294 1.52 10.52 4.25
CA CYS A 294 0.74 9.30 4.24
C CYS A 294 1.57 8.10 3.73
N ILE A 295 2.52 8.31 2.80
CA ILE A 295 3.16 7.21 2.05
C ILE A 295 4.08 6.38 2.93
N VAL A 296 4.61 7.01 3.98
CA VAL A 296 5.35 6.38 5.07
C VAL A 296 4.62 5.15 5.67
N CYS A 297 3.28 5.12 5.63
CA CYS A 297 2.49 3.96 6.07
C CYS A 297 1.79 3.23 4.90
N HIS A 298 1.32 3.95 3.89
CA HIS A 298 0.53 3.41 2.78
C HIS A 298 1.37 2.89 1.61
N VAL A 299 2.53 2.32 1.90
CA VAL A 299 3.35 1.58 0.94
C VAL A 299 2.95 0.11 0.85
N HIS A 300 2.16 -0.42 1.79
CA HIS A 300 1.87 -1.86 1.91
C HIS A 300 0.61 -2.36 1.22
N PRO A 301 0.62 -3.61 0.69
CA PRO A 301 1.79 -4.48 0.43
C PRO A 301 2.52 -4.08 -0.88
N GLY A 302 3.50 -3.18 -0.83
CA GLY A 302 4.33 -2.67 -1.95
C GLY A 302 3.64 -2.00 -3.13
N THR A 303 2.34 -2.24 -3.31
CA THR A 303 1.64 -2.19 -4.59
C THR A 303 0.23 -1.62 -4.47
N THR A 304 -0.15 -1.07 -3.32
CA THR A 304 -1.55 -0.77 -3.02
C THR A 304 -1.76 0.66 -2.57
N VAL A 305 -2.93 1.19 -2.91
CA VAL A 305 -3.52 2.48 -2.55
C VAL A 305 -2.72 3.69 -3.03
N MET A 306 -1.55 3.95 -2.47
CA MET A 306 -0.95 5.27 -2.64
C MET A 306 0.24 5.33 -3.58
N ASN A 307 1.04 4.28 -3.68
CA ASN A 307 2.05 4.21 -4.75
C ASN A 307 1.40 4.41 -6.13
N SER A 308 0.25 3.76 -6.35
CA SER A 308 -0.53 3.91 -7.58
C SER A 308 -1.15 5.29 -7.75
N TYR A 309 -1.61 5.94 -6.67
CA TYR A 309 -2.04 7.35 -6.68
C TYR A 309 -0.93 8.28 -7.14
N LEU A 310 0.29 8.05 -6.65
CA LEU A 310 1.50 8.79 -7.05
C LEU A 310 2.02 8.41 -8.45
N GLY A 311 1.48 7.36 -9.09
CA GLY A 311 1.95 6.86 -10.39
C GLY A 311 3.24 6.05 -10.31
N PHE A 312 3.50 5.38 -9.19
CA PHE A 312 4.68 4.55 -8.95
C PHE A 312 4.31 3.11 -8.57
N MET A 313 5.24 2.19 -8.76
CA MET A 313 5.18 0.82 -8.26
C MET A 313 6.57 0.40 -7.79
N TRP A 314 6.68 -0.62 -6.93
CA TRP A 314 7.99 -1.15 -6.55
C TRP A 314 8.76 -1.55 -7.81
N TRP A 315 10.01 -1.10 -7.89
CA TRP A 315 10.99 -1.48 -8.90
C TRP A 315 11.12 -3.00 -9.05
N ASP A 316 11.35 -3.47 -10.26
CA ASP A 316 11.40 -4.89 -10.62
C ASP A 316 12.76 -5.56 -10.35
N ASN A 317 13.69 -4.82 -9.75
CA ASN A 317 15.07 -5.22 -9.49
C ASN A 317 15.92 -5.47 -10.75
N GLU A 318 15.46 -5.08 -11.94
CA GLU A 318 16.17 -5.38 -13.20
C GLU A 318 16.31 -4.17 -14.12
N THR A 319 15.22 -3.41 -14.31
CA THR A 319 15.19 -2.28 -15.24
C THR A 319 16.19 -1.20 -14.83
N ASP A 320 17.12 -0.84 -15.73
CA ASP A 320 18.26 0.07 -15.47
C ASP A 320 19.13 -0.36 -14.25
N GLY A 321 19.20 -1.67 -13.98
CA GLY A 321 19.84 -2.25 -12.80
C GLY A 321 21.36 -2.06 -12.72
N GLU A 322 22.05 -1.76 -13.82
CA GLU A 322 23.50 -1.46 -13.84
C GLU A 322 23.88 -0.27 -12.94
N HIS A 323 22.92 0.62 -12.69
CA HIS A 323 23.07 1.74 -11.77
C HIS A 323 22.82 1.35 -10.31
N MET A 324 22.05 0.29 -10.07
CA MET A 324 21.58 -0.16 -8.76
C MET A 324 22.43 -1.27 -8.16
N TYR A 325 23.06 -2.11 -8.98
CA TYR A 325 23.98 -3.16 -8.54
C TYR A 325 25.45 -2.72 -8.59
N PRO A 326 26.31 -3.25 -7.70
CA PRO A 326 27.75 -3.09 -7.83
C PRO A 326 28.27 -3.82 -9.08
N ARG A 327 29.31 -3.28 -9.74
CA ARG A 327 29.90 -3.91 -10.94
C ARG A 327 30.55 -5.27 -10.68
N HIS A 328 30.90 -5.53 -9.42
CA HIS A 328 31.51 -6.77 -8.98
C HIS A 328 30.72 -7.28 -7.78
N GLN A 329 30.60 -8.61 -7.66
CA GLN A 329 29.92 -9.26 -6.56
C GLN A 329 30.53 -8.81 -5.24
N THR A 330 29.66 -8.45 -4.29
CA THR A 330 30.10 -8.08 -2.93
C THR A 330 29.84 -9.24 -1.99
N HIS A 331 30.88 -9.69 -1.31
CA HIS A 331 30.81 -10.76 -0.32
C HIS A 331 30.66 -10.14 1.08
N HIS A 332 29.48 -10.25 1.68
CA HIS A 332 29.15 -9.60 2.95
C HIS A 332 29.41 -10.50 4.16
N THR A 333 29.83 -9.90 5.29
CA THR A 333 29.85 -10.61 6.57
C THR A 333 28.44 -10.87 7.10
N ALA A 334 28.30 -11.78 8.06
CA ALA A 334 27.01 -12.08 8.68
C ALA A 334 26.40 -10.85 9.38
N GLU A 335 27.23 -9.98 9.93
CA GLU A 335 26.84 -8.71 10.56
C GLU A 335 26.29 -7.74 9.52
N ALA A 336 26.95 -7.60 8.37
CA ALA A 336 26.50 -6.73 7.28
C ALA A 336 25.15 -7.21 6.69
N ILE A 337 25.01 -8.52 6.47
CA ILE A 337 23.74 -9.14 6.04
C ILE A 337 22.62 -8.84 7.05
N THR A 338 22.92 -9.00 8.34
CA THR A 338 21.93 -8.73 9.40
C THR A 338 21.56 -7.26 9.46
N ALA A 339 22.53 -6.35 9.34
CA ALA A 339 22.31 -4.91 9.34
C ALA A 339 21.43 -4.47 8.16
N SER A 340 21.69 -4.99 6.96
CA SER A 340 20.87 -4.76 5.77
C SER A 340 19.44 -5.24 5.98
N GLN A 341 19.25 -6.49 6.44
CA GLN A 341 17.92 -7.09 6.61
C GLN A 341 17.11 -6.52 7.78
N MET A 342 17.77 -5.90 8.76
CA MET A 342 17.10 -5.13 9.80
C MET A 342 16.61 -3.76 9.30
N ARG A 343 17.15 -3.26 8.18
CA ARG A 343 16.73 -2.00 7.54
C ARG A 343 15.68 -2.29 6.48
N ASN A 344 16.01 -3.15 5.52
CA ASN A 344 15.13 -3.50 4.42
C ASN A 344 14.67 -4.98 4.56
N PRO A 345 13.35 -5.26 4.59
CA PRO A 345 12.84 -6.63 4.68
C PRO A 345 13.07 -7.47 3.41
N GLU A 346 13.41 -6.83 2.29
CA GLU A 346 13.79 -7.46 1.03
C GLU A 346 15.21 -8.04 1.13
N GLU A 347 15.36 -9.33 0.86
CA GLU A 347 16.67 -9.99 0.89
C GLU A 347 17.53 -9.61 -0.32
N GLY A 348 16.91 -9.24 -1.45
CA GLY A 348 17.62 -8.74 -2.64
C GLY A 348 18.48 -7.49 -2.38
N ALA A 349 18.09 -6.65 -1.41
CA ALA A 349 18.82 -5.44 -1.04
C ALA A 349 20.27 -5.69 -0.62
N ILE A 350 20.57 -6.88 -0.07
CA ILE A 350 21.95 -7.26 0.31
C ILE A 350 22.90 -7.18 -0.88
N ARG A 351 22.41 -7.47 -2.10
CA ARG A 351 23.23 -7.45 -3.32
C ARG A 351 23.28 -6.08 -3.99
N GLY A 352 22.41 -5.18 -3.57
CA GLY A 352 22.18 -3.89 -4.17
C GLY A 352 22.82 -2.74 -3.42
N LYS A 353 23.04 -1.63 -4.12
CA LYS A 353 23.48 -0.36 -3.50
C LYS A 353 22.43 0.25 -2.58
N TRP A 354 21.15 -0.12 -2.74
CA TRP A 354 20.05 0.38 -1.91
C TRP A 354 19.96 -0.23 -0.51
N SER A 355 20.90 -1.12 -0.14
CA SER A 355 21.15 -1.45 1.28
C SER A 355 21.76 -0.28 2.06
N ASP A 356 22.34 0.71 1.37
CA ASP A 356 22.90 1.93 1.95
C ASP A 356 21.86 3.08 1.98
N PRO A 357 21.48 3.58 3.16
CA PRO A 357 20.59 4.73 3.30
C PRO A 357 21.10 6.00 2.61
N GLU A 358 22.41 6.20 2.50
CA GLU A 358 22.96 7.38 1.81
C GLU A 358 22.79 7.28 0.29
N PHE A 359 22.87 6.06 -0.26
CA PHE A 359 22.51 5.81 -1.65
C PHE A 359 21.01 6.04 -1.87
N LEU A 360 20.16 5.47 -1.01
CA LEU A 360 18.70 5.69 -1.05
C LEU A 360 18.35 7.17 -1.02
N ALA A 361 19.03 7.98 -0.19
CA ALA A 361 18.75 9.41 -0.07
C ALA A 361 18.92 10.17 -1.38
N ASN A 362 19.63 9.60 -2.35
CA ASN A 362 20.01 10.22 -3.61
C ASN A 362 19.71 9.31 -4.80
N VAL A 363 18.81 8.33 -4.67
CA VAL A 363 18.42 7.44 -5.80
C VAL A 363 17.91 8.24 -7.00
N THR A 364 17.23 9.36 -6.77
CA THR A 364 16.74 10.26 -7.82
C THR A 364 17.86 10.96 -8.61
N ASP A 365 19.09 11.04 -8.08
CA ASP A 365 20.27 11.55 -8.83
C ASP A 365 20.70 10.59 -9.95
N LEU A 366 20.16 9.38 -9.98
CA LEU A 366 20.34 8.44 -11.08
C LEU A 366 19.43 8.76 -12.27
N ASN A 367 18.28 9.41 -12.06
CA ASN A 367 17.28 9.67 -13.10
C ASN A 367 17.87 10.31 -14.38
N PRO A 368 18.83 11.25 -14.32
CA PRO A 368 19.50 11.78 -15.52
C PRO A 368 20.35 10.78 -16.32
N LYS A 369 20.57 9.57 -15.81
CA LYS A 369 21.39 8.50 -16.41
C LYS A 369 20.57 7.28 -16.87
N LEU A 370 19.33 7.16 -16.41
CA LEU A 370 18.46 6.00 -16.72
C LEU A 370 17.96 6.04 -18.17
N GLN A 371 17.60 4.89 -18.71
CA GLN A 371 17.13 4.78 -20.11
C GLN A 371 15.67 4.35 -20.20
N HIS A 372 15.19 3.58 -19.22
CA HIS A 372 13.89 2.91 -19.32
C HIS A 372 12.91 3.32 -18.21
N THR A 373 13.40 3.84 -17.08
CA THR A 373 12.56 4.22 -15.97
C THR A 373 12.99 5.50 -15.26
N GLN A 374 12.22 5.91 -14.25
CA GLN A 374 12.51 7.03 -13.35
C GLN A 374 12.16 6.59 -11.93
N PHE A 375 13.05 6.84 -10.97
CA PHE A 375 12.85 6.48 -9.57
C PHE A 375 12.15 7.58 -8.77
N ALA A 376 11.39 7.14 -7.76
CA ALA A 376 10.81 8.02 -6.73
C ALA A 376 11.83 8.43 -5.67
N ASP A 377 11.50 9.49 -4.92
CA ASP A 377 12.35 10.08 -3.88
C ASP A 377 12.13 9.53 -2.46
N PHE A 378 11.04 8.78 -2.28
CA PHE A 378 10.61 8.22 -1.01
C PHE A 378 10.93 6.72 -0.94
N HIS A 379 11.35 6.25 0.24
CA HIS A 379 11.87 4.89 0.43
C HIS A 379 11.31 4.21 1.68
N GLY A 380 9.99 4.15 1.80
CA GLY A 380 9.34 3.35 2.85
C GLY A 380 9.88 1.92 2.86
N HIS A 381 10.30 1.43 4.02
CA HIS A 381 10.95 0.11 4.20
C HIS A 381 12.31 -0.06 3.51
N GLY A 382 12.91 1.03 3.01
CA GLY A 382 14.13 0.98 2.20
C GLY A 382 13.90 0.46 0.78
N TRP A 383 12.64 0.37 0.33
CA TRP A 383 12.28 -0.05 -1.02
C TRP A 383 12.48 1.05 -2.05
N VAL A 384 12.63 0.64 -3.30
CA VAL A 384 12.80 1.53 -4.46
C VAL A 384 11.55 1.44 -5.33
N PHE A 385 11.04 2.58 -5.75
CA PHE A 385 9.83 2.68 -6.57
C PHE A 385 10.14 3.30 -7.92
N ARG A 386 9.57 2.73 -8.99
CA ARG A 386 9.71 3.18 -10.36
C ARG A 386 8.42 3.80 -10.89
N ALA A 387 8.54 4.81 -11.74
CA ALA A 387 7.40 5.45 -12.39
C ALA A 387 6.69 4.49 -13.35
N VAL A 388 5.37 4.65 -13.47
CA VAL A 388 4.54 3.92 -14.42
C VAL A 388 4.12 4.86 -15.54
N PHE A 389 4.42 4.48 -16.79
CA PHE A 389 4.09 5.26 -17.98
C PHE A 389 3.02 4.57 -18.83
N LYS A 390 2.24 5.38 -19.55
CA LYS A 390 1.23 4.90 -20.50
C LYS A 390 1.86 4.12 -21.64
N LYS A 391 1.31 2.93 -21.91
CA LYS A 391 1.76 2.02 -22.98
C LYS A 391 0.60 1.53 -23.81
N ASP A 392 0.85 1.22 -25.08
CA ASP A 392 -0.06 0.40 -25.89
C ASP A 392 0.06 -1.09 -25.54
N ARG A 393 -0.75 -1.91 -26.23
CA ARG A 393 -0.79 -3.36 -26.08
C ARG A 393 0.51 -4.08 -26.50
N ARG A 394 1.45 -3.38 -27.15
CA ARG A 394 2.76 -3.90 -27.57
C ARG A 394 3.89 -3.40 -26.67
N GLY A 395 3.59 -2.57 -25.67
CA GLY A 395 4.56 -1.99 -24.75
C GLY A 395 5.18 -0.68 -25.24
N ASN A 396 4.73 -0.12 -26.36
CA ASN A 396 5.22 1.18 -26.83
C ASN A 396 4.69 2.29 -25.94
N LEU A 397 5.55 3.24 -25.57
CA LEU A 397 5.16 4.39 -24.76
C LEU A 397 4.25 5.35 -25.54
N LEU A 398 3.22 5.84 -24.86
CA LEU A 398 2.24 6.75 -25.44
C LEU A 398 2.25 8.11 -24.74
N ASP A 399 1.97 9.15 -25.52
CA ASP A 399 1.73 10.48 -25.00
C ASP A 399 0.32 10.63 -24.38
N TYR A 400 -0.01 11.86 -23.96
CA TYR A 400 -1.31 12.18 -23.39
C TYR A 400 -2.46 11.95 -24.37
N LYS A 401 -2.25 12.14 -25.68
CA LYS A 401 -3.24 11.83 -26.72
C LYS A 401 -3.44 10.32 -26.82
N GLY A 402 -2.44 9.52 -26.52
CA GLY A 402 -2.42 8.07 -26.70
C GLY A 402 -1.80 7.67 -28.03
N ASP A 403 -0.98 8.53 -28.60
CA ASP A 403 -0.21 8.26 -29.81
C ASP A 403 1.16 7.69 -29.44
N VAL A 404 1.66 6.77 -30.26
CA VAL A 404 2.96 6.13 -30.03
C VAL A 404 4.06 7.16 -30.21
N ILE A 405 4.93 7.28 -29.21
CA ILE A 405 6.12 8.11 -29.32
C ILE A 405 7.22 7.25 -29.95
N PRO A 406 7.69 7.55 -31.19
CA PRO A 406 8.61 6.66 -31.91
C PRO A 406 9.97 6.49 -31.22
N TYR A 407 10.41 7.52 -30.50
CA TYR A 407 11.66 7.53 -29.76
C TYR A 407 11.44 8.27 -28.44
N VAL A 408 11.65 7.58 -27.33
CA VAL A 408 11.61 8.16 -25.98
C VAL A 408 13.03 8.13 -25.43
N ASP A 409 13.63 9.30 -25.29
CA ASP A 409 14.88 9.47 -24.56
C ASP A 409 14.63 9.74 -23.08
N ASN A 410 15.72 9.78 -22.32
CA ASN A 410 15.67 10.09 -20.90
C ASN A 410 15.17 11.52 -20.62
N GLU A 411 15.39 12.46 -21.52
CA GLU A 411 14.86 13.82 -21.35
C GLU A 411 13.33 13.79 -21.37
N ALA A 412 12.72 13.07 -22.31
CA ALA A 412 11.27 12.87 -22.35
C ALA A 412 10.74 12.17 -21.10
N LEU A 413 11.45 11.16 -20.57
CA LEU A 413 11.07 10.50 -19.31
C LEU A 413 11.13 11.48 -18.12
N GLN A 414 12.19 12.29 -18.01
CA GLN A 414 12.29 13.31 -16.96
C GLN A 414 11.21 14.39 -17.11
N ARG A 415 10.96 14.88 -18.32
CA ARG A 415 9.87 15.82 -18.62
C ARG A 415 8.51 15.26 -18.22
N ALA A 416 8.29 13.95 -18.30
CA ALA A 416 7.04 13.35 -17.82
C ALA A 416 6.87 13.45 -16.30
N MET A 417 7.98 13.42 -15.55
CA MET A 417 8.01 13.43 -14.08
C MET A 417 7.96 14.83 -13.46
N GLU A 418 8.28 15.88 -14.22
CA GLU A 418 8.24 17.26 -13.69
C GLU A 418 6.84 17.66 -13.20
N ALA A 419 6.80 18.67 -12.33
CA ALA A 419 5.55 19.24 -11.84
C ALA A 419 4.70 19.80 -13.01
N PRO A 420 3.37 19.68 -12.94
CA PRO A 420 2.46 20.32 -13.88
C PRO A 420 2.61 21.85 -13.82
N THR A 421 2.51 22.51 -14.97
CA THR A 421 2.35 23.98 -15.06
C THR A 421 0.99 24.43 -14.55
N GLU A 422 0.77 25.74 -14.37
CA GLU A 422 -0.53 26.28 -13.94
C GLU A 422 -1.68 25.90 -14.90
N GLU A 423 -1.42 25.86 -16.21
CA GLU A 423 -2.39 25.39 -17.20
C GLU A 423 -2.64 23.89 -17.07
N GLU A 424 -1.59 23.09 -16.93
CA GLU A 424 -1.71 21.64 -16.76
C GLU A 424 -2.42 21.24 -15.45
N ILE A 425 -2.35 22.06 -14.40
CA ILE A 425 -3.14 21.88 -13.17
C ILE A 425 -4.64 21.98 -13.46
N GLU A 426 -5.07 22.77 -14.45
CA GLU A 426 -6.47 22.89 -14.80
C GLU A 426 -6.94 21.74 -15.69
N ILE A 427 -6.14 21.35 -16.70
CA ILE A 427 -6.59 20.44 -17.77
C ILE A 427 -5.94 19.05 -17.76
N GLY A 428 -4.91 18.83 -16.96
CA GLY A 428 -3.99 17.68 -17.00
C GLY A 428 -2.76 17.98 -17.85
N LYS A 429 -1.71 17.16 -17.74
CA LYS A 429 -0.48 17.27 -18.52
C LYS A 429 -0.74 17.05 -20.01
N THR A 430 -0.26 17.97 -20.85
CA THR A 430 -0.49 17.99 -22.31
C THR A 430 0.81 18.12 -23.10
N ARG A 431 1.87 17.49 -22.60
CA ARG A 431 3.23 17.59 -23.16
C ARG A 431 3.36 16.72 -24.41
N GLU A 432 3.70 17.35 -25.53
CA GLU A 432 4.02 16.65 -26.78
C GLU A 432 5.33 15.85 -26.65
N ASN A 433 5.46 14.76 -27.40
CA ASN A 433 6.66 13.90 -27.43
C ASN A 433 7.16 13.50 -26.04
N THR A 434 6.24 13.35 -25.09
CA THR A 434 6.52 13.06 -23.69
C THR A 434 5.57 11.96 -23.25
N PRO A 435 6.07 10.83 -22.72
CA PRO A 435 5.20 9.76 -22.26
C PRO A 435 4.33 10.24 -21.11
N LEU A 436 3.06 9.80 -21.07
CA LEU A 436 2.19 10.15 -19.96
C LEU A 436 2.56 9.35 -18.71
N HIS A 437 2.90 10.04 -17.62
CA HIS A 437 3.04 9.43 -16.29
C HIS A 437 1.66 9.09 -15.70
N TYR A 438 1.43 7.83 -15.37
CA TYR A 438 0.14 7.30 -14.92
C TYR A 438 -0.17 7.57 -13.43
N MET A 439 0.08 8.79 -12.97
CA MET A 439 -0.44 9.25 -11.68
C MET A 439 -1.94 9.59 -11.78
N ASP A 440 -2.63 9.59 -10.65
CA ASP A 440 -4.05 9.95 -10.60
C ASP A 440 -4.26 11.42 -11.03
N ILE A 441 -5.32 11.69 -11.79
CA ILE A 441 -5.61 13.03 -12.28
C ILE A 441 -5.86 14.03 -11.15
N HIS A 442 -6.38 13.60 -10.01
CA HIS A 442 -6.58 14.49 -8.86
C HIS A 442 -5.23 14.96 -8.32
N LEU A 443 -4.25 14.05 -8.21
CA LEU A 443 -2.89 14.39 -7.78
C LEU A 443 -2.17 15.25 -8.82
N GLU A 444 -2.30 14.92 -10.09
CA GLU A 444 -1.73 15.72 -11.19
C GLU A 444 -2.26 17.16 -11.18
N LYS A 445 -3.48 17.39 -10.67
CA LYS A 445 -4.04 18.74 -10.47
C LYS A 445 -3.71 19.36 -9.11
N GLY A 446 -2.89 18.70 -8.30
CA GLY A 446 -2.41 19.19 -7.00
C GLY A 446 -3.28 18.83 -5.80
N MET A 447 -4.23 17.89 -5.91
CA MET A 447 -4.94 17.36 -4.74
C MET A 447 -4.04 16.40 -3.96
N HIS A 448 -4.18 16.42 -2.64
CA HIS A 448 -3.56 15.44 -1.73
C HIS A 448 -4.60 14.50 -1.14
N CYS A 449 -4.16 13.42 -0.47
CA CYS A 449 -5.08 12.44 0.13
C CYS A 449 -6.13 13.07 1.04
N VAL A 450 -5.76 14.10 1.81
CA VAL A 450 -6.68 14.85 2.69
C VAL A 450 -7.71 15.70 1.95
N ASP A 451 -7.58 15.89 0.64
CA ASP A 451 -8.56 16.53 -0.23
C ASP A 451 -9.71 15.57 -0.62
N CYS A 452 -9.51 14.26 -0.54
CA CYS A 452 -10.55 13.27 -0.80
C CYS A 452 -10.98 12.49 0.45
N HIS A 453 -10.04 12.23 1.38
CA HIS A 453 -10.31 11.55 2.65
C HIS A 453 -10.59 12.56 3.76
N PHE A 454 -11.77 12.48 4.36
CA PHE A 454 -12.20 13.42 5.39
C PHE A 454 -11.89 12.94 6.80
N ARG A 455 -12.40 13.71 7.79
CA ARG A 455 -12.17 13.47 9.21
C ARG A 455 -12.54 12.04 9.62
N GLN A 456 -13.67 11.50 9.15
CA GLN A 456 -14.08 10.14 9.53
C GLN A 456 -13.28 9.07 8.79
N ASP A 457 -12.97 9.26 7.51
CA ASP A 457 -12.14 8.31 6.76
C ASP A 457 -10.78 8.10 7.44
N SER A 458 -10.22 9.18 8.01
CA SER A 458 -8.93 9.14 8.69
C SER A 458 -9.04 8.67 10.14
N HIS A 459 -9.97 9.22 10.93
CA HIS A 459 -10.03 8.89 12.36
C HIS A 459 -10.88 7.66 12.65
N GLY A 460 -11.79 7.26 11.77
CA GLY A 460 -12.81 6.24 12.02
C GLY A 460 -14.06 6.80 12.71
N ASN A 461 -14.98 5.91 13.06
CA ASN A 461 -16.28 6.24 13.66
C ASN A 461 -16.60 5.39 14.89
N THR A 462 -15.57 4.89 15.58
CA THR A 462 -15.61 3.97 16.74
C THR A 462 -16.12 2.56 16.48
N LYS A 463 -16.44 2.21 15.23
CA LYS A 463 -16.64 0.84 14.76
C LYS A 463 -15.32 0.23 14.27
N LEU A 464 -15.18 -1.08 14.42
CA LEU A 464 -14.05 -1.83 13.86
C LEU A 464 -14.43 -2.36 12.48
N TYR A 465 -13.64 -2.05 11.46
CA TYR A 465 -13.87 -2.51 10.09
C TYR A 465 -12.86 -3.59 9.70
N GLY A 466 -13.31 -4.61 8.96
CA GLY A 466 -12.47 -5.72 8.50
C GLY A 466 -11.71 -5.44 7.19
N GLU A 467 -12.08 -4.41 6.45
CA GLU A 467 -11.47 -4.08 5.16
C GLU A 467 -11.49 -2.56 4.86
N VAL A 468 -10.56 -2.11 4.01
CA VAL A 468 -10.36 -0.68 3.70
C VAL A 468 -11.58 -0.01 3.11
N ARG A 469 -12.28 -0.65 2.16
CA ARG A 469 -13.43 -0.06 1.45
C ARG A 469 -14.63 0.17 2.39
N ALA A 470 -14.79 -0.70 3.38
CA ALA A 470 -15.89 -0.64 4.34
C ALA A 470 -15.80 0.57 5.28
N ALA A 471 -14.60 1.09 5.53
CA ALA A 471 -14.37 2.21 6.44
C ALA A 471 -14.49 3.60 5.80
N ILE A 472 -14.78 3.68 4.49
CA ILE A 472 -14.82 4.94 3.75
C ILE A 472 -16.23 5.53 3.73
N GLU A 473 -16.36 6.82 4.02
CA GLU A 473 -17.63 7.55 3.96
C GLU A 473 -17.87 8.23 2.61
N ILE A 474 -16.83 8.57 1.85
CA ILE A 474 -16.93 9.29 0.58
C ILE A 474 -17.07 8.35 -0.63
N THR A 475 -17.82 8.78 -1.65
CA THR A 475 -17.88 8.15 -2.98
C THR A 475 -17.74 9.17 -4.10
N CYS A 476 -17.41 8.72 -5.32
CA CYS A 476 -17.27 9.60 -6.49
C CYS A 476 -18.54 10.43 -6.74
N THR A 477 -19.71 9.82 -6.58
CA THR A 477 -21.03 10.43 -6.85
C THR A 477 -21.40 11.49 -5.82
N ASP A 478 -20.73 11.55 -4.67
CA ASP A 478 -20.95 12.60 -3.67
C ASP A 478 -20.49 13.96 -4.19
N CYS A 479 -19.41 14.00 -4.97
CA CYS A 479 -18.86 15.23 -5.57
C CYS A 479 -19.26 15.40 -7.04
N HIS A 480 -19.21 14.33 -7.83
CA HIS A 480 -19.45 14.38 -9.27
C HIS A 480 -20.92 14.19 -9.67
N GLY A 481 -21.79 13.81 -8.73
CA GLY A 481 -23.18 13.45 -9.03
C GLY A 481 -23.28 12.13 -9.81
N SER A 482 -24.44 11.90 -10.40
CA SER A 482 -24.75 10.74 -11.25
C SER A 482 -25.17 11.21 -12.65
N VAL A 483 -25.55 10.25 -13.50
CA VAL A 483 -26.13 10.53 -14.84
C VAL A 483 -27.49 11.23 -14.76
N SER A 484 -28.17 11.14 -13.61
CA SER A 484 -29.54 11.62 -13.42
C SER A 484 -29.62 12.85 -12.52
N GLU A 485 -28.65 13.06 -11.63
CA GLU A 485 -28.66 14.12 -10.63
C GLU A 485 -27.28 14.76 -10.50
N ARG A 486 -27.20 16.10 -10.50
CA ARG A 486 -25.95 16.80 -10.17
C ARG A 486 -25.76 16.83 -8.65
N ALA A 487 -24.52 16.78 -8.20
CA ALA A 487 -24.21 17.03 -6.79
C ALA A 487 -24.55 18.48 -6.39
N THR A 488 -24.50 19.43 -7.34
CA THR A 488 -24.90 20.83 -7.14
C THR A 488 -26.39 21.03 -6.89
N ASP A 489 -27.24 20.11 -7.36
CA ASP A 489 -28.68 20.16 -7.16
C ASP A 489 -29.08 19.77 -5.72
N ARG A 490 -28.16 19.10 -5.00
CA ARG A 490 -28.37 18.69 -3.62
C ARG A 490 -28.33 19.89 -2.69
N ARG A 491 -29.41 20.10 -1.93
CA ARG A 491 -29.44 21.05 -0.82
C ARG A 491 -28.36 20.74 0.23
N ARG A 492 -27.99 19.47 0.36
CA ARG A 492 -26.98 18.98 1.29
C ARG A 492 -26.02 18.06 0.55
N LEU A 493 -24.76 18.46 0.48
CA LEU A 493 -23.70 17.67 -0.13
C LEU A 493 -23.21 16.63 0.88
N ALA A 494 -23.99 15.56 1.04
CA ALA A 494 -23.73 14.52 2.04
C ALA A 494 -22.87 13.38 1.47
N THR A 495 -21.98 12.83 2.30
CA THR A 495 -21.23 11.60 1.99
C THR A 495 -22.15 10.37 2.03
N THR A 496 -21.95 9.40 1.14
CA THR A 496 -22.87 8.24 0.97
C THR A 496 -22.20 6.86 0.97
N GLY A 497 -20.89 6.80 1.19
CA GLY A 497 -20.08 5.58 1.22
C GLY A 497 -20.45 4.59 2.32
N PRO A 498 -19.81 3.41 2.37
CA PRO A 498 -20.16 2.33 3.29
C PRO A 498 -20.16 2.76 4.77
N ALA A 499 -19.17 3.54 5.20
CA ALA A 499 -19.08 4.03 6.59
C ALA A 499 -19.86 5.32 6.87
N ALA A 500 -20.59 5.87 5.88
CA ALA A 500 -21.34 7.11 6.07
C ALA A 500 -22.32 6.98 7.24
N ARG A 501 -22.33 8.00 8.12
CA ARG A 501 -23.18 8.02 9.32
C ARG A 501 -24.65 7.77 8.96
N LYS A 502 -25.33 6.93 9.75
CA LYS A 502 -26.77 6.66 9.62
C LYS A 502 -27.59 7.42 10.67
N ASN A 503 -28.84 7.72 10.34
CA ASN A 503 -29.83 8.13 11.33
C ASN A 503 -30.19 6.91 12.20
N PRO A 504 -30.04 6.97 13.54
CA PRO A 504 -30.37 5.85 14.41
C PRO A 504 -31.83 5.39 14.34
N ASP A 505 -32.76 6.31 14.05
CA ASP A 505 -34.21 6.03 14.07
C ASP A 505 -34.70 5.44 12.74
N THR A 506 -34.15 5.91 11.61
CA THR A 506 -34.59 5.50 10.27
C THR A 506 -33.65 4.52 9.57
N GLY A 507 -32.40 4.40 10.04
CA GLY A 507 -31.35 3.61 9.38
C GLY A 507 -30.80 4.24 8.09
N GLU A 508 -31.36 5.35 7.64
CA GLU A 508 -30.95 6.02 6.41
C GLU A 508 -29.57 6.66 6.55
N LYS A 509 -28.78 6.63 5.48
CA LYS A 509 -27.48 7.32 5.43
C LYS A 509 -27.71 8.82 5.43
N VAL A 510 -27.19 9.47 6.47
CA VAL A 510 -27.13 10.94 6.55
C VAL A 510 -25.75 11.47 6.21
N GLY A 511 -24.66 10.74 6.45
CA GLY A 511 -23.29 11.15 6.12
C GLY A 511 -22.82 12.48 6.72
N MET A 512 -21.63 12.90 6.34
CA MET A 512 -21.03 14.21 6.60
C MET A 512 -21.52 15.23 5.56
N ASN A 513 -21.90 16.44 5.99
CA ASN A 513 -22.23 17.52 5.06
C ASN A 513 -20.95 18.27 4.63
N LEU A 514 -20.51 18.06 3.41
CA LEU A 514 -19.28 18.63 2.86
C LEU A 514 -19.30 20.17 2.81
N PHE A 515 -20.47 20.81 2.69
CA PHE A 515 -20.58 22.27 2.75
C PHE A 515 -20.26 22.87 4.13
N THR A 516 -20.19 22.05 5.19
CA THR A 516 -19.81 22.53 6.54
C THR A 516 -18.31 22.48 6.80
N LEU A 517 -17.54 21.90 5.87
CA LEU A 517 -16.09 21.76 6.02
C LEU A 517 -15.38 23.08 5.71
N SER A 518 -14.26 23.30 6.40
CA SER A 518 -13.40 24.47 6.20
C SER A 518 -11.95 24.08 5.96
N THR A 519 -11.26 24.90 5.18
CA THR A 519 -9.82 24.81 4.92
C THR A 519 -9.01 25.31 6.12
N PRO A 520 -7.69 25.05 6.20
CA PRO A 520 -6.83 25.59 7.28
C PRO A 520 -6.88 27.12 7.37
N TRP A 521 -7.23 27.80 6.29
CA TRP A 521 -7.35 29.27 6.21
C TRP A 521 -8.78 29.78 6.38
N LYS A 522 -9.67 28.97 6.98
CA LYS A 522 -11.05 29.33 7.36
C LYS A 522 -11.98 29.66 6.17
N LYS A 523 -11.64 29.25 4.95
CA LYS A 523 -12.55 29.31 3.80
C LYS A 523 -13.39 28.03 3.71
N PRO A 524 -14.63 28.06 3.20
CA PRO A 524 -15.40 26.86 2.89
C PRO A 524 -14.59 25.93 1.98
N ARG A 525 -14.49 24.66 2.36
CA ARG A 525 -13.77 23.65 1.57
C ARG A 525 -14.54 23.30 0.30
N PHE A 526 -15.87 23.22 0.40
CA PHE A 526 -16.78 23.06 -0.73
C PHE A 526 -17.70 24.27 -0.80
N GLU A 527 -17.94 24.78 -2.01
CA GLU A 527 -18.79 25.94 -2.23
C GLU A 527 -19.54 25.80 -3.56
N ARG A 528 -20.81 26.20 -3.56
CA ARG A 528 -21.59 26.33 -4.79
C ARG A 528 -21.48 27.75 -5.31
N VAL A 529 -21.03 27.91 -6.55
CA VAL A 529 -20.92 29.20 -7.25
C VAL A 529 -21.74 29.12 -8.53
N GLY A 530 -22.97 29.65 -8.50
CA GLY A 530 -23.95 29.42 -9.56
C GLY A 530 -24.28 27.93 -9.69
N ASP A 531 -24.05 27.37 -10.86
CA ASP A 531 -24.24 25.94 -11.14
C ASP A 531 -22.96 25.11 -10.99
N LYS A 532 -21.87 25.72 -10.52
CA LYS A 532 -20.58 25.05 -10.31
C LYS A 532 -20.40 24.63 -8.87
N LEU A 533 -19.79 23.46 -8.67
CA LEU A 533 -19.27 23.02 -7.38
C LEU A 533 -17.76 23.24 -7.35
N ILE A 534 -17.29 24.03 -6.39
CA ILE A 534 -15.88 24.32 -6.19
C ILE A 534 -15.37 23.60 -4.95
N GLN A 535 -14.24 22.91 -5.07
CA GLN A 535 -13.48 22.39 -3.95
C GLN A 535 -12.17 23.15 -3.78
N ARG A 536 -11.76 23.44 -2.55
CA ARG A 536 -10.48 24.08 -2.21
C ARG A 536 -9.52 23.07 -1.60
N SER A 537 -8.22 23.23 -1.87
CA SER A 537 -7.19 22.39 -1.28
C SER A 537 -7.09 22.59 0.24
N MET A 538 -6.73 21.53 0.94
CA MET A 538 -6.33 21.54 2.35
C MET A 538 -4.84 21.80 2.54
N VAL A 539 -4.04 21.74 1.47
CA VAL A 539 -2.56 21.82 1.53
C VAL A 539 -2.03 23.11 0.89
N ASP A 540 -2.60 23.55 -0.23
CA ASP A 540 -2.21 24.80 -0.90
C ASP A 540 -3.33 25.87 -0.88
N PRO A 541 -3.12 27.07 -0.30
CA PRO A 541 -4.15 28.11 -0.22
C PRO A 541 -4.56 28.72 -1.56
N LYS A 542 -3.77 28.51 -2.62
CA LYS A 542 -4.00 29.07 -3.96
C LYS A 542 -4.78 28.12 -4.85
N LEU A 543 -4.88 26.84 -4.52
CA LEU A 543 -5.51 25.83 -5.35
C LEU A 543 -7.00 25.65 -5.03
N SER A 544 -7.80 25.64 -6.08
CA SER A 544 -9.21 25.26 -6.05
C SER A 544 -9.63 24.69 -7.40
N TRP A 545 -10.57 23.76 -7.40
CA TRP A 545 -10.99 23.01 -8.58
C TRP A 545 -12.50 23.10 -8.76
N GLU A 546 -12.93 23.30 -10.01
CA GLU A 546 -14.30 23.04 -10.42
C GLU A 546 -14.51 21.53 -10.55
N ILE A 547 -15.49 20.99 -9.83
CA ILE A 547 -15.82 19.57 -9.86
C ILE A 547 -16.78 19.32 -11.01
N VAL A 548 -16.30 18.59 -12.01
CA VAL A 548 -17.09 18.16 -13.17
C VAL A 548 -18.28 17.31 -12.72
N GLN A 549 -19.48 17.62 -13.21
CA GLN A 549 -20.69 16.84 -12.91
C GLN A 549 -20.96 15.81 -14.02
N VAL A 550 -21.26 14.56 -13.65
CA VAL A 550 -21.51 13.47 -14.61
C VAL A 550 -22.69 13.79 -15.53
N ARG A 551 -23.79 14.34 -14.97
CA ARG A 551 -24.98 14.78 -15.71
C ARG A 551 -24.65 15.72 -16.87
N ASP A 552 -23.68 16.61 -16.67
CA ASP A 552 -23.25 17.60 -17.67
C ASP A 552 -22.47 16.98 -18.82
N THR A 553 -21.83 15.82 -18.60
CA THR A 553 -21.06 15.13 -19.64
C THR A 553 -21.93 14.34 -20.60
N VAL A 554 -23.18 14.08 -20.24
CA VAL A 554 -24.13 13.31 -21.05
C VAL A 554 -25.22 14.17 -21.70
N ASP A 555 -25.24 15.47 -21.41
CA ASP A 555 -26.21 16.44 -21.96
C ASP A 555 -25.64 17.14 -23.21
N PRO A 556 -26.16 16.85 -24.42
CA PRO A 556 -25.67 17.45 -25.67
C PRO A 556 -25.77 18.98 -25.73
N ALA A 557 -26.60 19.59 -24.89
CA ALA A 557 -26.74 21.05 -24.83
C ALA A 557 -25.73 21.71 -23.87
N HIS A 558 -25.03 20.93 -23.05
CA HIS A 558 -24.12 21.45 -22.05
C HIS A 558 -22.70 21.56 -22.59
N ASP A 559 -21.98 22.62 -22.19
CA ASP A 559 -20.63 22.85 -22.67
C ASP A 559 -19.69 21.69 -22.38
N ASN A 560 -19.89 20.96 -21.27
CA ASN A 560 -19.09 19.80 -20.85
C ASN A 560 -19.47 18.47 -21.52
N TYR A 561 -20.35 18.48 -22.52
CA TYR A 561 -20.77 17.29 -23.24
C TYR A 561 -19.59 16.46 -23.75
N ASN A 562 -19.69 15.15 -23.58
CA ASN A 562 -18.73 14.18 -24.08
C ASN A 562 -19.48 12.97 -24.64
N MET A 563 -19.44 12.81 -25.96
CA MET A 563 -20.15 11.73 -26.66
C MET A 563 -19.76 10.33 -26.17
N LYS A 564 -18.49 10.10 -25.80
CA LYS A 564 -18.03 8.81 -25.24
C LYS A 564 -18.63 8.57 -23.86
N SER A 565 -18.66 9.60 -23.01
CA SER A 565 -19.35 9.55 -21.71
C SER A 565 -20.83 9.26 -21.91
N ALA A 566 -21.52 10.00 -22.79
CA ALA A 566 -22.93 9.82 -23.09
C ALA A 566 -23.22 8.38 -23.56
N LEU A 567 -22.47 7.88 -24.54
CA LEU A 567 -22.60 6.49 -25.03
C LEU A 567 -22.39 5.49 -23.88
N ALA A 568 -21.25 5.56 -23.18
CA ALA A 568 -20.91 4.59 -22.14
C ALA A 568 -21.91 4.62 -20.98
N LYS A 569 -22.36 5.79 -20.54
CA LYS A 569 -23.24 5.93 -19.36
C LYS A 569 -24.72 5.68 -19.65
N THR A 570 -25.16 5.76 -20.90
CA THR A 570 -26.59 5.63 -21.25
C THR A 570 -26.92 4.41 -22.12
N VAL A 571 -25.92 3.63 -22.52
CA VAL A 571 -26.11 2.39 -23.29
C VAL A 571 -27.00 1.40 -22.54
N ARG A 572 -27.98 0.84 -23.26
CA ARG A 572 -28.99 -0.11 -22.76
C ARG A 572 -29.62 -0.87 -23.92
N PHE A 573 -30.44 -1.86 -23.59
CA PHE A 573 -31.41 -2.41 -24.53
C PHE A 573 -32.74 -1.66 -24.39
N ASP A 574 -33.38 -1.33 -25.51
CA ASP A 574 -34.75 -0.84 -25.53
C ASP A 574 -35.78 -2.00 -25.45
N ASP A 575 -37.07 -1.66 -25.43
CA ASP A 575 -38.16 -2.64 -25.33
C ASP A 575 -38.21 -3.64 -26.50
N SER A 576 -37.55 -3.31 -27.62
CA SER A 576 -37.43 -4.19 -28.80
C SER A 576 -36.16 -5.06 -28.78
N GLY A 577 -35.35 -4.95 -27.73
CA GLY A 577 -34.07 -5.64 -27.59
C GLY A 577 -32.94 -5.03 -28.45
N GLN A 578 -33.13 -3.83 -29.00
CA GLN A 578 -32.10 -3.11 -29.74
C GLN A 578 -31.25 -2.25 -28.81
N ILE A 579 -29.98 -2.02 -29.17
CA ILE A 579 -29.10 -1.15 -28.39
C ILE A 579 -29.52 0.31 -28.57
N ALA A 580 -29.82 0.99 -27.47
CA ALA A 580 -30.16 2.41 -27.42
C ALA A 580 -29.19 3.17 -26.48
N TRP A 581 -28.96 4.46 -26.77
CA TRP A 581 -28.13 5.37 -25.96
C TRP A 581 -28.51 6.84 -26.22
N GLY A 582 -27.86 7.77 -25.52
CA GLY A 582 -28.01 9.22 -25.65
C GLY A 582 -28.91 9.83 -24.58
N ASN A 583 -30.18 9.39 -24.52
CA ASN A 583 -31.10 9.86 -23.49
C ASN A 583 -31.00 9.01 -22.22
N VAL A 584 -30.94 9.65 -21.05
CA VAL A 584 -31.07 9.00 -19.75
C VAL A 584 -32.54 8.65 -19.51
N PRO A 585 -32.90 7.39 -19.23
CA PRO A 585 -34.28 7.02 -18.90
C PRO A 585 -34.76 7.80 -17.67
N GLN A 586 -35.83 8.58 -17.81
CA GLN A 586 -36.32 9.45 -16.74
C GLN A 586 -36.86 8.68 -15.53
N ASN A 587 -37.39 7.47 -15.75
CA ASN A 587 -38.09 6.69 -14.72
C ASN A 587 -37.22 5.61 -14.07
N ASP A 588 -36.15 5.18 -14.73
CA ASP A 588 -35.30 4.09 -14.24
C ASP A 588 -33.88 4.13 -14.85
N PRO A 589 -32.96 4.89 -14.23
CA PRO A 589 -31.56 4.92 -14.63
C PRO A 589 -30.87 3.55 -14.57
N ASP A 590 -31.39 2.61 -13.76
CA ASP A 590 -30.82 1.26 -13.62
C ASP A 590 -31.04 0.40 -14.88
N GLN A 591 -31.83 0.87 -15.86
CA GLN A 591 -31.89 0.25 -17.19
C GLN A 591 -30.57 0.36 -17.95
N CYS A 592 -29.71 1.34 -17.63
CA CYS A 592 -28.42 1.50 -18.27
C CYS A 592 -27.47 0.36 -17.86
N ALA A 593 -26.71 -0.18 -18.81
CA ALA A 593 -25.77 -1.27 -18.57
C ALA A 593 -24.67 -0.89 -17.55
N HIS A 594 -24.30 0.39 -17.54
CA HIS A 594 -23.27 0.95 -16.66
C HIS A 594 -23.85 1.89 -15.58
N ALA A 595 -25.06 1.60 -15.10
CA ALA A 595 -25.65 2.33 -13.98
C ALA A 595 -24.75 2.27 -12.72
N ASP A 596 -24.72 3.35 -11.93
CA ASP A 596 -23.82 3.49 -10.77
C ASP A 596 -24.12 2.47 -9.65
N SER A 597 -25.31 1.85 -9.69
CA SER A 597 -25.76 0.74 -8.84
C SER A 597 -25.18 -0.62 -9.25
N LYS A 598 -24.71 -0.76 -10.49
CA LYS A 598 -24.20 -2.02 -11.07
C LYS A 598 -22.69 -2.00 -11.32
N MET A 599 -22.14 -0.85 -11.70
CA MET A 599 -20.73 -0.70 -12.05
C MET A 599 -20.11 0.49 -11.31
N SER A 600 -18.94 0.27 -10.74
CA SER A 600 -18.17 1.31 -10.07
C SER A 600 -17.52 2.26 -11.09
N CYS A 601 -17.48 3.56 -10.79
CA CYS A 601 -16.85 4.55 -11.67
C CYS A 601 -15.39 4.19 -11.98
N ILE A 602 -14.67 3.64 -11.00
CA ILE A 602 -13.27 3.24 -11.14
C ILE A 602 -13.07 2.06 -12.12
N ALA A 603 -14.12 1.32 -12.51
CA ALA A 603 -14.01 0.27 -13.52
C ALA A 603 -13.61 0.83 -14.90
N CYS A 604 -14.12 2.02 -15.24
CA CYS A 604 -13.79 2.72 -16.48
C CYS A 604 -12.67 3.76 -16.28
N HIS A 605 -12.65 4.40 -15.11
CA HIS A 605 -11.75 5.54 -14.89
C HIS A 605 -10.34 5.15 -14.44
N SER A 606 -10.09 3.93 -13.95
CA SER A 606 -8.73 3.50 -13.57
C SER A 606 -7.88 3.25 -14.81
N SER A 607 -6.80 4.01 -14.97
CA SER A 607 -5.90 3.91 -16.13
C SER A 607 -5.08 2.61 -16.10
N TRP A 608 -4.65 2.16 -14.92
CA TRP A 608 -3.92 0.90 -14.68
C TRP A 608 -4.27 0.29 -13.31
N ASN A 609 -3.93 -0.98 -13.08
CA ASN A 609 -4.13 -1.63 -11.78
C ASN A 609 -2.89 -2.44 -11.38
N PRO A 610 -2.16 -2.07 -10.31
CA PRO A 610 -0.98 -2.82 -9.88
C PRO A 610 -1.36 -4.25 -9.52
N SER A 611 -0.74 -5.21 -10.19
CA SER A 611 -1.03 -6.64 -10.03
C SER A 611 0.21 -7.40 -9.57
N CYS A 612 0.09 -8.12 -8.45
CA CYS A 612 1.17 -8.91 -7.86
C CYS A 612 0.99 -10.40 -8.18
N TYR A 613 1.94 -10.99 -8.90
CA TYR A 613 1.93 -12.40 -9.31
C TYR A 613 2.96 -13.26 -8.58
N GLY A 614 3.40 -12.81 -7.40
CA GLY A 614 4.25 -13.62 -6.56
C GLY A 614 4.92 -12.81 -5.47
N CYS A 615 4.83 -13.29 -4.23
CA CYS A 615 5.79 -12.95 -3.18
C CYS A 615 6.42 -14.25 -2.69
N HIS A 616 7.70 -14.23 -2.35
CA HIS A 616 8.37 -15.34 -1.68
C HIS A 616 8.78 -14.93 -0.27
N LEU A 617 8.40 -15.77 0.70
CA LEU A 617 8.68 -15.61 2.12
C LEU A 617 9.62 -16.74 2.60
N PRO A 618 10.94 -16.62 2.41
CA PRO A 618 11.87 -17.63 2.87
C PRO A 618 12.17 -17.47 4.36
N GLN A 619 11.68 -18.42 5.15
CA GLN A 619 11.94 -18.51 6.57
C GLN A 619 13.33 -19.13 6.83
N LYS A 620 14.08 -18.54 7.76
CA LYS A 620 15.41 -19.01 8.21
C LYS A 620 15.42 -19.18 9.73
N ALA A 621 15.49 -20.44 10.20
CA ALA A 621 15.39 -20.75 11.64
C ALA A 621 16.63 -20.40 12.45
N ASN A 622 17.79 -20.29 11.81
CA ASN A 622 19.07 -20.00 12.45
C ASN A 622 19.30 -18.49 12.71
N LYS A 623 18.42 -17.60 12.25
CA LYS A 623 18.55 -16.15 12.44
C LYS A 623 17.74 -15.66 13.64
N LYS A 624 18.34 -14.82 14.49
CA LYS A 624 17.66 -14.14 15.61
C LYS A 624 17.16 -12.77 15.15
N MET A 625 15.92 -12.46 15.50
CA MET A 625 15.29 -11.16 15.25
C MET A 625 14.29 -10.86 16.37
N PRO A 626 14.13 -9.58 16.78
CA PRO A 626 13.06 -9.18 17.68
C PRO A 626 11.69 -9.39 17.03
N SER A 627 10.69 -9.68 17.85
CA SER A 627 9.30 -9.40 17.44
C SER A 627 9.10 -7.90 17.31
N LEU A 628 8.40 -7.47 16.26
CA LEU A 628 8.11 -6.06 15.98
C LEU A 628 6.84 -5.57 16.69
N HIS A 629 6.07 -6.51 17.24
CA HIS A 629 4.80 -6.30 17.89
C HIS A 629 4.78 -6.90 19.30
N PHE A 630 3.86 -6.42 20.14
CA PHE A 630 3.61 -6.90 21.50
C PHE A 630 4.82 -6.77 22.43
N GLU A 631 5.40 -7.87 22.89
CA GLU A 631 6.47 -7.86 23.89
C GLU A 631 7.84 -7.46 23.32
N GLY A 632 8.11 -7.78 22.05
CA GLY A 632 9.38 -7.47 21.40
C GLY A 632 10.54 -8.42 21.75
N ASP A 633 10.24 -9.61 22.27
CA ASP A 633 11.25 -10.61 22.63
C ASP A 633 12.15 -10.97 21.42
N VAL A 634 13.45 -11.10 21.67
CA VAL A 634 14.41 -11.56 20.65
C VAL A 634 14.44 -13.07 20.63
N SER A 635 13.91 -13.66 19.57
CA SER A 635 13.93 -15.12 19.36
C SER A 635 14.44 -15.49 17.96
N ARG A 636 14.69 -16.78 17.75
CA ARG A 636 15.07 -17.32 16.43
C ARG A 636 13.89 -17.26 15.44
N ASN A 637 14.16 -17.60 14.18
CA ASN A 637 13.27 -17.53 13.04
C ASN A 637 13.11 -16.10 12.51
N TYR A 638 13.50 -15.91 11.25
CA TYR A 638 13.30 -14.68 10.47
C TYR A 638 12.70 -15.04 9.11
N VAL A 639 11.90 -14.14 8.56
CA VAL A 639 11.30 -14.26 7.23
C VAL A 639 11.59 -12.95 6.49
N SER A 640 12.22 -13.02 5.31
CA SER A 640 12.33 -11.87 4.41
C SER A 640 11.10 -11.77 3.50
N TYR A 641 10.84 -10.59 2.94
CA TYR A 641 9.70 -10.31 2.07
C TYR A 641 10.18 -9.91 0.68
N ASN A 642 9.94 -10.76 -0.33
CA ASN A 642 10.53 -10.59 -1.65
C ASN A 642 9.45 -10.70 -2.72
N PHE A 643 9.21 -9.63 -3.49
CA PHE A 643 8.36 -9.73 -4.67
C PHE A 643 9.05 -10.54 -5.76
N GLN A 644 8.27 -11.36 -6.45
CA GLN A 644 8.75 -12.17 -7.58
C GLN A 644 8.30 -11.54 -8.90
N THR A 645 7.07 -11.03 -8.97
CA THR A 645 6.56 -10.40 -10.20
C THR A 645 5.49 -9.37 -9.88
N LEU A 646 5.72 -8.14 -10.36
CA LEU A 646 4.79 -7.03 -10.29
C LEU A 646 4.52 -6.50 -11.70
N ARG A 647 3.26 -6.21 -11.99
CA ARG A 647 2.81 -5.80 -13.33
C ARG A 647 1.92 -4.57 -13.29
N ASP A 648 2.16 -3.66 -14.23
CA ASP A 648 1.36 -2.45 -14.48
C ASP A 648 0.44 -2.56 -15.72
N ASP A 649 0.54 -3.66 -16.46
CA ASP A 649 -0.15 -3.91 -17.74
C ASP A 649 -1.36 -4.86 -17.63
N VAL A 650 -1.72 -5.28 -16.41
CA VAL A 650 -2.84 -6.18 -16.16
C VAL A 650 -4.05 -5.41 -15.66
N TYR A 651 -5.21 -5.65 -16.28
CA TYR A 651 -6.50 -5.11 -15.84
C TYR A 651 -7.56 -6.21 -15.83
N MET A 652 -8.21 -6.41 -14.69
CA MET A 652 -9.25 -7.43 -14.48
C MET A 652 -10.48 -6.78 -13.87
N LEU A 653 -11.66 -7.36 -14.11
CA LEU A 653 -12.92 -6.94 -13.51
C LEU A 653 -13.54 -8.10 -12.74
N ALA A 654 -14.12 -7.79 -11.58
CA ALA A 654 -14.92 -8.73 -10.80
C ALA A 654 -16.08 -8.02 -10.11
N HIS A 655 -17.03 -8.81 -9.60
CA HIS A 655 -18.00 -8.32 -8.63
C HIS A 655 -17.28 -8.05 -7.31
N ASP A 656 -17.37 -6.81 -6.82
CA ASP A 656 -16.88 -6.42 -5.51
C ASP A 656 -17.79 -6.98 -4.40
N GLY A 657 -17.38 -6.85 -3.14
CA GLY A 657 -18.11 -7.42 -2.00
C GLY A 657 -19.38 -6.64 -1.64
N ASP A 658 -20.18 -7.25 -0.75
CA ASP A 658 -21.48 -6.74 -0.30
C ASP A 658 -21.40 -5.29 0.22
N VAL A 659 -20.30 -4.91 0.88
CA VAL A 659 -20.09 -3.56 1.43
C VAL A 659 -20.13 -2.45 0.38
N THR A 660 -19.87 -2.79 -0.88
CA THR A 660 -19.88 -1.87 -2.01
C THR A 660 -21.11 -2.02 -2.92
N GLY A 661 -22.05 -2.90 -2.55
CA GLY A 661 -23.25 -3.21 -3.31
C GLY A 661 -23.06 -4.22 -4.44
N ASN A 662 -22.05 -5.09 -4.36
CA ASN A 662 -21.75 -6.12 -5.37
C ASN A 662 -21.54 -5.58 -6.79
N ARG A 663 -21.04 -4.35 -6.89
CA ARG A 663 -20.81 -3.65 -8.15
C ARG A 663 -19.59 -4.21 -8.87
N ILE A 664 -19.62 -4.15 -10.20
CA ILE A 664 -18.46 -4.48 -11.04
C ILE A 664 -17.37 -3.43 -10.81
N GLY A 665 -16.17 -3.87 -10.46
CA GLY A 665 -15.01 -3.02 -10.21
C GLY A 665 -13.69 -3.69 -10.59
N PRO A 666 -12.58 -2.94 -10.57
CA PRO A 666 -11.25 -3.49 -10.78
C PRO A 666 -10.94 -4.61 -9.77
N ALA A 667 -10.33 -5.67 -10.28
CA ALA A 667 -9.75 -6.74 -9.51
C ALA A 667 -8.27 -6.90 -9.86
N ARG A 668 -7.55 -7.55 -8.97
CA ARG A 668 -6.13 -7.90 -9.16
C ARG A 668 -5.81 -9.21 -8.46
N SER A 669 -4.68 -9.80 -8.84
CA SER A 669 -4.00 -10.75 -7.95
C SER A 669 -3.44 -9.98 -6.74
N SER A 670 -3.87 -10.37 -5.54
CA SER A 670 -3.70 -9.57 -4.32
C SER A 670 -2.76 -10.19 -3.29
N CYS A 671 -2.45 -11.49 -3.37
CA CYS A 671 -1.57 -12.20 -2.42
C CYS A 671 -1.11 -13.57 -2.98
N ALA A 672 -0.35 -13.60 -4.07
CA ALA A 672 0.23 -14.85 -4.60
C ALA A 672 1.47 -15.28 -3.79
N ILE A 673 1.28 -15.70 -2.54
CA ILE A 673 2.39 -16.00 -1.62
C ILE A 673 2.90 -17.43 -1.83
N HIS A 674 4.22 -17.53 -1.97
CA HIS A 674 4.98 -18.76 -1.90
C HIS A 674 5.85 -18.73 -0.64
N VAL A 675 5.93 -19.84 0.09
CA VAL A 675 6.71 -19.93 1.33
C VAL A 675 7.86 -20.90 1.19
N GLY A 676 9.01 -20.55 1.77
CA GLY A 676 10.18 -21.42 1.88
C GLY A 676 10.59 -21.55 3.34
N SER A 677 11.27 -22.63 3.71
CA SER A 677 11.81 -22.78 5.06
C SER A 677 13.14 -23.50 5.09
N HIS A 678 14.03 -22.97 5.94
CA HIS A 678 15.32 -23.56 6.27
C HIS A 678 15.41 -23.83 7.77
N ASN A 679 15.83 -25.04 8.11
CA ASN A 679 16.00 -25.43 9.52
C ASN A 679 17.30 -24.87 10.13
N GLN A 680 17.59 -25.27 11.37
CA GLN A 680 18.78 -24.80 12.10
C GLN A 680 20.10 -25.31 11.48
N ASN A 681 20.05 -26.44 10.76
CA ASN A 681 21.17 -27.03 10.03
C ASN A 681 21.36 -26.40 8.63
N ARG A 682 20.56 -25.37 8.30
CA ARG A 682 20.53 -24.71 6.98
C ARG A 682 20.02 -25.60 5.85
N GLU A 683 19.37 -26.71 6.18
CA GLU A 683 18.74 -27.56 5.18
C GLU A 683 17.44 -26.93 4.70
N SER A 684 17.19 -26.98 3.40
CA SER A 684 15.91 -26.57 2.84
C SER A 684 14.86 -27.64 3.09
N ILE A 685 13.78 -27.27 3.76
CA ILE A 685 12.68 -28.18 4.10
C ILE A 685 11.68 -28.23 2.96
N TYR A 686 11.25 -27.05 2.50
CA TYR A 686 10.43 -26.81 1.32
C TYR A 686 10.82 -25.46 0.71
N VAL A 687 10.65 -25.35 -0.61
CA VAL A 687 10.99 -24.15 -1.41
C VAL A 687 9.75 -23.73 -2.18
N GLN A 688 9.41 -22.43 -2.11
CA GLN A 688 8.34 -21.80 -2.89
C GLN A 688 7.00 -22.57 -2.89
N GLN A 689 6.63 -23.15 -1.74
CA GLN A 689 5.37 -23.87 -1.63
C GLN A 689 4.20 -22.88 -1.62
N GLN A 690 3.21 -23.11 -2.47
CA GLN A 690 1.99 -22.30 -2.53
C GLN A 690 1.17 -22.42 -1.23
N THR A 691 0.55 -21.32 -0.80
CA THR A 691 -0.35 -21.32 0.37
C THR A 691 -1.71 -21.94 0.03
N ILE A 692 -2.42 -22.51 1.02
CA ILE A 692 -3.74 -23.15 0.84
C ILE A 692 -4.60 -22.73 2.03
N SER A 693 -5.83 -22.30 1.79
CA SER A 693 -6.76 -21.92 2.86
C SER A 693 -7.31 -23.16 3.60
N ALA A 694 -7.98 -22.96 4.74
CA ALA A 694 -8.44 -24.07 5.57
C ALA A 694 -9.47 -24.98 4.86
N GLU A 695 -10.27 -24.41 3.96
CA GLU A 695 -11.24 -25.14 3.12
C GLU A 695 -10.63 -25.71 1.82
N GLY A 696 -9.33 -25.54 1.59
CA GLY A 696 -8.63 -26.12 0.45
C GLY A 696 -8.55 -25.24 -0.80
N LEU A 697 -8.85 -23.93 -0.71
CA LEU A 697 -8.67 -23.02 -1.84
C LEU A 697 -7.19 -22.66 -2.00
N SER A 698 -6.79 -22.45 -3.26
CA SER A 698 -5.50 -21.87 -3.60
C SER A 698 -5.27 -20.56 -2.85
N GLY A 699 -4.10 -20.41 -2.25
CA GLY A 699 -3.68 -19.18 -1.61
C GLY A 699 -3.34 -18.05 -2.57
N ILE A 700 -3.30 -18.31 -3.88
CA ILE A 700 -3.27 -17.27 -4.91
C ILE A 700 -4.65 -16.63 -4.97
N ALA A 701 -4.82 -15.57 -4.17
CA ALA A 701 -6.08 -14.87 -4.04
C ALA A 701 -6.15 -13.69 -5.01
N PHE A 702 -7.30 -13.57 -5.68
CA PHE A 702 -7.70 -12.36 -6.40
C PHE A 702 -8.66 -11.58 -5.53
N SER A 703 -8.54 -10.26 -5.50
CA SER A 703 -9.48 -9.40 -4.80
C SER A 703 -9.80 -8.17 -5.62
N THR A 704 -11.02 -7.66 -5.43
CA THR A 704 -11.37 -6.31 -5.86
C THR A 704 -10.57 -5.27 -5.05
N ASN A 705 -10.31 -4.14 -5.69
CA ASN A 705 -9.58 -3.04 -5.08
C ASN A 705 -9.97 -1.68 -5.67
N VAL A 706 -9.58 -0.61 -4.98
CA VAL A 706 -9.59 0.75 -5.53
C VAL A 706 -8.16 1.08 -5.94
N PRO A 707 -7.84 1.12 -7.25
CA PRO A 707 -6.46 1.33 -7.70
C PRO A 707 -5.93 2.72 -7.38
N HIS A 708 -6.80 3.74 -7.26
CA HIS A 708 -6.41 5.15 -7.16
C HIS A 708 -5.57 5.60 -8.37
N THR A 709 -5.99 5.20 -9.57
CA THR A 709 -5.32 5.55 -10.84
C THR A 709 -6.30 6.24 -11.78
N VAL A 710 -7.25 6.98 -11.21
CA VAL A 710 -8.36 7.59 -11.95
C VAL A 710 -7.80 8.64 -12.90
N ARG A 711 -8.19 8.54 -14.17
CA ARG A 711 -7.85 9.53 -15.20
C ARG A 711 -9.04 9.90 -16.07
N GLY A 712 -8.87 10.99 -16.80
CA GLY A 712 -9.87 11.60 -17.66
C GLY A 712 -9.29 12.73 -18.49
N GLY A 713 -8.01 12.65 -18.88
CA GLY A 713 -7.29 13.71 -19.59
C GLY A 713 -7.76 13.94 -21.03
N PRO A 714 -7.22 14.97 -21.70
CA PRO A 714 -7.76 15.56 -22.93
C PRO A 714 -7.72 14.61 -24.14
N PRO A 715 -8.45 14.92 -25.23
CA PRO A 715 -8.73 13.93 -26.27
C PRO A 715 -7.65 13.71 -27.31
N LYS A 716 -7.78 12.60 -28.06
CA LYS A 716 -7.20 12.46 -29.40
C LYS A 716 -7.88 13.44 -30.36
N ILE A 717 -7.08 14.17 -31.12
CA ILE A 717 -7.54 15.19 -32.07
C ILE A 717 -8.29 14.55 -33.26
N ASP A 718 -8.06 13.27 -33.58
CA ASP A 718 -8.51 12.66 -34.85
C ASP A 718 -9.82 11.84 -34.80
N ASP A 719 -10.54 11.80 -33.67
CA ASP A 719 -11.81 11.07 -33.54
C ASP A 719 -12.99 11.94 -34.07
N LEU A 720 -12.93 12.34 -35.35
CA LEU A 720 -13.74 13.42 -35.94
C LEU A 720 -14.76 12.93 -36.98
N ARG A 721 -16.03 12.78 -36.58
CA ARG A 721 -17.18 12.91 -37.52
C ARG A 721 -17.92 14.26 -37.40
N HIS A 722 -17.58 15.10 -36.42
CA HIS A 722 -18.26 16.39 -36.20
C HIS A 722 -17.31 17.50 -35.70
N PRO A 723 -16.60 18.22 -36.58
CA PRO A 723 -15.52 19.16 -36.25
C PRO A 723 -15.87 20.29 -35.25
N GLU A 724 -17.14 20.53 -34.95
CA GLU A 724 -17.59 21.59 -34.04
C GLU A 724 -17.72 21.16 -32.55
N VAL A 725 -17.52 19.87 -32.22
CA VAL A 725 -17.72 19.30 -30.86
C VAL A 725 -16.41 19.16 -30.05
N HIS A 726 -15.25 19.55 -30.60
CA HIS A 726 -13.95 19.00 -30.20
C HIS A 726 -13.12 19.77 -29.15
N ARG A 727 -13.73 20.27 -28.08
CA ARG A 727 -12.95 20.78 -26.93
C ARG A 727 -12.91 19.89 -25.69
N LYS A 728 -13.72 18.81 -25.60
CA LYS A 728 -13.94 18.13 -24.30
C LYS A 728 -14.09 16.60 -24.33
N LEU A 729 -13.56 15.95 -25.36
CA LEU A 729 -13.41 14.48 -25.33
C LEU A 729 -12.28 14.10 -24.32
N LYS A 730 -12.34 12.92 -23.69
CA LYS A 730 -11.31 12.45 -22.76
C LYS A 730 -10.69 11.14 -23.28
N SER A 731 -9.36 10.98 -23.25
CA SER A 731 -8.65 9.87 -23.95
C SER A 731 -7.97 8.84 -23.03
N GLU A 732 -7.89 9.11 -21.73
CA GLU A 732 -7.10 8.30 -20.78
C GLU A 732 -7.95 7.32 -19.95
N THR A 733 -9.27 7.40 -20.06
CA THR A 733 -10.19 6.39 -19.51
C THR A 733 -10.22 5.15 -20.38
N LYS A 734 -10.72 4.04 -19.83
CA LYS A 734 -11.00 2.84 -20.63
C LYS A 734 -12.00 3.16 -21.75
N ASN A 735 -11.78 2.59 -22.93
CA ASN A 735 -12.68 2.65 -24.08
C ASN A 735 -13.50 1.36 -24.19
N CYS A 736 -14.50 1.34 -25.08
CA CYS A 736 -15.37 0.17 -25.26
C CYS A 736 -14.59 -1.13 -25.53
N THR A 737 -13.55 -1.10 -26.37
CA THR A 737 -12.73 -2.28 -26.72
C THR A 737 -11.74 -2.71 -25.64
N ASP A 738 -11.66 -1.99 -24.53
CA ASP A 738 -10.95 -2.44 -23.33
C ASP A 738 -11.83 -3.38 -22.48
N CYS A 739 -13.16 -3.33 -22.67
CA CYS A 739 -14.13 -4.11 -21.90
C CYS A 739 -15.12 -4.94 -22.75
N HIS A 740 -15.11 -4.78 -24.07
CA HIS A 740 -15.98 -5.46 -25.01
C HIS A 740 -15.18 -5.97 -26.21
N LEU A 741 -15.71 -6.99 -26.89
CA LEU A 741 -15.10 -7.54 -28.09
C LEU A 741 -14.98 -6.46 -29.17
N SER A 742 -13.80 -6.41 -29.78
CA SER A 742 -13.47 -5.53 -30.88
C SER A 742 -14.07 -6.07 -32.18
N GLU A 743 -14.61 -5.19 -33.03
CA GLU A 743 -15.08 -5.57 -34.37
C GLU A 743 -13.92 -6.07 -35.27
N PHE A 744 -12.68 -5.67 -34.95
CA PHE A 744 -11.47 -6.14 -35.61
C PHE A 744 -11.02 -7.52 -35.13
N ASN A 745 -11.69 -8.11 -34.13
CA ASN A 745 -11.39 -9.42 -33.56
C ASN A 745 -9.93 -9.54 -33.05
N ASP A 746 -9.38 -8.45 -32.55
CA ASP A 746 -7.98 -8.31 -32.15
C ASP A 746 -7.76 -8.27 -30.63
N ASN A 747 -8.82 -8.51 -29.84
CA ASN A 747 -8.77 -8.37 -28.38
C ASN A 747 -9.20 -9.60 -27.55
N ASN A 748 -9.38 -10.77 -28.17
CA ASN A 748 -9.89 -11.97 -27.47
C ASN A 748 -9.07 -12.39 -26.25
N ALA A 749 -7.74 -12.39 -26.35
CA ALA A 749 -6.87 -12.72 -25.22
C ALA A 749 -7.04 -11.71 -24.07
N TRP A 750 -7.11 -10.42 -24.39
CA TRP A 750 -7.36 -9.38 -23.38
C TRP A 750 -8.73 -9.53 -22.73
N MET A 751 -9.77 -9.91 -23.47
CA MET A 751 -11.08 -10.20 -22.90
C MET A 751 -11.04 -11.39 -21.94
N ALA A 752 -10.31 -12.46 -22.29
CA ALA A 752 -10.12 -13.60 -21.40
C ALA A 752 -9.36 -13.21 -20.11
N GLN A 753 -8.36 -12.32 -20.21
CA GLN A 753 -7.66 -11.77 -19.05
C GLN A 753 -8.56 -10.87 -18.19
N LEU A 754 -9.31 -9.96 -18.82
CA LEU A 754 -10.23 -9.03 -18.15
C LEU A 754 -11.28 -9.79 -17.31
N LEU A 755 -11.83 -10.86 -17.89
CA LEU A 755 -12.82 -11.74 -17.27
C LEU A 755 -12.20 -12.83 -16.37
N MET A 756 -10.88 -12.80 -16.17
CA MET A 756 -10.14 -13.74 -15.32
C MET A 756 -10.28 -15.22 -15.74
N GLN A 757 -10.53 -15.49 -17.02
CA GLN A 757 -10.57 -16.84 -17.59
C GLN A 757 -9.17 -17.43 -17.81
N GLY A 758 -8.15 -16.58 -17.81
CA GLY A 758 -6.75 -16.96 -17.96
C GLY A 758 -6.29 -16.96 -19.42
N THR A 759 -5.06 -16.48 -19.63
CA THR A 759 -4.41 -16.38 -20.96
C THR A 759 -3.03 -17.04 -21.00
N ASN A 760 -2.61 -17.62 -19.86
CA ASN A 760 -1.23 -18.06 -19.64
C ASN A 760 -0.17 -16.98 -19.87
N ALA A 761 -0.56 -15.69 -19.81
CA ALA A 761 0.35 -14.56 -20.03
C ALA A 761 1.46 -14.44 -18.98
N LEU A 762 1.26 -15.02 -17.78
CA LEU A 762 2.23 -15.04 -16.70
C LEU A 762 2.37 -16.49 -16.20
N ASN A 763 3.61 -16.98 -16.18
CA ASN A 763 3.97 -18.30 -15.70
C ASN A 763 5.06 -18.15 -14.63
N PHE A 764 4.91 -18.86 -13.53
CA PHE A 764 5.92 -18.91 -12.48
C PHE A 764 6.75 -20.18 -12.64
N ILE A 765 8.02 -20.01 -12.97
CA ILE A 765 8.99 -21.09 -12.98
C ILE A 765 9.68 -21.04 -11.61
N GLY A 766 9.36 -21.98 -10.73
CA GLY A 766 10.01 -22.09 -9.42
C GLY A 766 11.49 -22.47 -9.54
N ARG A 767 12.14 -22.80 -8.41
CA ARG A 767 13.57 -23.18 -8.36
C ARG A 767 13.92 -24.34 -9.30
N TYR A 768 12.97 -25.26 -9.47
CA TYR A 768 13.14 -26.44 -10.31
C TYR A 768 12.09 -26.46 -11.43
N CYS A 769 12.55 -26.74 -12.64
CA CYS A 769 11.70 -27.13 -13.76
C CYS A 769 11.64 -28.66 -13.81
N TRP A 770 10.44 -29.23 -13.84
CA TRP A 770 10.24 -30.68 -13.86
C TRP A 770 10.12 -31.15 -15.29
N VAL A 771 11.04 -32.01 -15.72
CA VAL A 771 11.13 -32.53 -17.08
C VAL A 771 10.87 -34.03 -17.06
N SER A 772 9.95 -34.51 -17.92
CA SER A 772 9.74 -35.94 -18.11
C SER A 772 10.87 -36.53 -18.94
N ALA A 773 11.57 -37.52 -18.40
CA ALA A 773 12.66 -38.24 -19.05
C ALA A 773 12.20 -39.58 -19.67
N GLY A 774 10.90 -39.73 -19.90
CA GLY A 774 10.31 -40.94 -20.49
C GLY A 774 10.42 -42.13 -19.53
N GLU A 775 11.19 -43.15 -19.93
CA GLU A 775 11.42 -44.36 -19.10
C GLU A 775 12.29 -44.09 -17.86
N HIS A 776 12.96 -42.94 -17.79
CA HIS A 776 13.81 -42.52 -16.67
C HIS A 776 13.08 -41.66 -15.62
N GLY A 777 11.74 -41.65 -15.64
CA GLY A 777 10.95 -40.92 -14.65
C GLY A 777 10.93 -39.40 -14.89
N ILE A 778 11.08 -38.61 -13.81
CA ILE A 778 11.02 -37.15 -13.86
C ILE A 778 12.29 -36.56 -13.26
N GLU A 779 12.89 -35.60 -13.96
CA GLU A 779 14.07 -34.85 -13.53
C GLU A 779 13.66 -33.47 -13.01
N ALA A 780 14.15 -33.10 -11.83
CA ALA A 780 14.02 -31.73 -11.31
C ALA A 780 15.27 -30.93 -11.66
N VAL A 781 15.22 -30.20 -12.77
CA VAL A 781 16.34 -29.37 -13.26
C VAL A 781 16.37 -28.05 -12.49
N GLN A 782 17.52 -27.69 -11.91
CA GLN A 782 17.69 -26.40 -11.26
C GLN A 782 17.75 -25.27 -12.30
N VAL A 783 16.86 -24.29 -12.20
CA VAL A 783 16.72 -23.20 -13.19
C VAL A 783 16.88 -21.80 -12.62
N THR A 784 16.83 -21.64 -11.29
CA THR A 784 17.07 -20.35 -10.64
C THR A 784 18.06 -20.46 -9.48
N GLU A 785 18.57 -19.30 -9.07
CA GLU A 785 19.34 -19.16 -7.84
C GLU A 785 18.51 -19.45 -6.58
N ALA A 786 19.19 -19.95 -5.54
CA ALA A 786 18.53 -20.32 -4.28
C ALA A 786 18.20 -19.12 -3.38
N SER A 787 19.02 -18.06 -3.45
CA SER A 787 18.85 -16.83 -2.66
C SER A 787 18.10 -15.75 -3.44
N GLU A 788 17.72 -14.67 -2.76
CA GLU A 788 16.97 -13.57 -3.36
C GLU A 788 17.89 -12.48 -3.96
N PRO A 789 17.53 -11.87 -5.10
CA PRO A 789 16.41 -12.26 -5.96
C PRO A 789 16.66 -13.63 -6.60
N GLN A 790 15.64 -14.47 -6.74
CA GLN A 790 15.77 -15.80 -7.35
C GLN A 790 15.88 -15.72 -8.88
N ALA A 791 17.00 -15.18 -9.36
CA ALA A 791 17.25 -14.96 -10.78
C ALA A 791 17.29 -16.27 -11.56
N VAL A 792 16.72 -16.28 -12.77
CA VAL A 792 16.84 -17.40 -13.71
C VAL A 792 18.28 -17.48 -14.18
N ILE A 793 18.90 -18.67 -14.09
CA ILE A 793 20.30 -18.86 -14.46
C ILE A 793 20.49 -18.48 -15.93
N GLY A 794 21.41 -17.55 -16.18
CA GLY A 794 21.72 -17.01 -17.51
C GLY A 794 20.88 -15.82 -17.97
N SER A 795 19.94 -15.33 -17.15
CA SER A 795 19.17 -14.10 -17.43
C SER A 795 19.97 -12.81 -17.19
N THR A 796 19.44 -11.67 -17.65
CA THR A 796 20.00 -10.34 -17.37
C THR A 796 20.01 -10.04 -15.86
N LEU A 797 18.93 -10.36 -15.14
CA LEU A 797 18.93 -10.28 -13.67
C LEU A 797 20.02 -11.15 -13.03
N HIS A 798 20.35 -12.31 -13.59
CA HIS A 798 21.45 -13.15 -13.11
C HIS A 798 22.80 -12.47 -13.32
N GLU A 799 23.03 -11.88 -14.49
CA GLU A 799 24.24 -11.09 -14.77
C GLU A 799 24.40 -9.91 -13.80
N LEU A 800 23.30 -9.22 -13.46
CA LEU A 800 23.32 -8.07 -12.56
C LEU A 800 23.51 -8.46 -11.09
N ALA A 801 22.73 -9.41 -10.59
CA ALA A 801 22.67 -9.74 -9.16
C ALA A 801 23.65 -10.85 -8.73
N TYR A 802 24.13 -11.67 -9.66
CA TYR A 802 25.04 -12.81 -9.45
C TYR A 802 26.11 -12.85 -10.56
N PRO A 803 26.91 -11.78 -10.72
CA PRO A 803 27.85 -11.71 -11.82
C PRO A 803 28.87 -12.85 -11.79
N GLU A 804 29.32 -13.34 -10.64
CA GLU A 804 30.29 -14.44 -10.58
C GLU A 804 29.70 -15.76 -11.11
N GLU A 805 28.50 -16.12 -10.64
CA GLU A 805 27.77 -17.32 -11.05
C GLU A 805 27.29 -17.24 -12.50
N PHE A 806 26.93 -16.05 -12.99
CA PHE A 806 26.63 -15.83 -14.41
C PHE A 806 27.85 -16.13 -15.30
N HIS A 807 29.03 -15.63 -14.93
CA HIS A 807 30.25 -15.92 -15.68
C HIS A 807 30.65 -17.40 -15.57
N GLU A 808 30.31 -18.09 -14.48
CA GLU A 808 30.47 -19.55 -14.36
C GLU A 808 29.59 -20.31 -15.36
N HIS A 809 28.30 -19.96 -15.41
CA HIS A 809 27.37 -20.54 -16.38
C HIS A 809 27.84 -20.33 -17.84
N LEU A 810 28.43 -19.17 -18.15
CA LEU A 810 29.06 -18.93 -19.46
C LEU A 810 30.28 -19.82 -19.71
N ARG A 811 31.13 -20.07 -18.70
CA ARG A 811 32.29 -20.98 -18.82
C ARG A 811 31.84 -22.43 -19.05
N HIS A 812 30.69 -22.82 -18.53
CA HIS A 812 30.09 -24.16 -18.72
C HIS A 812 29.22 -24.23 -19.97
N GLY A 813 29.46 -23.38 -20.98
CA GLY A 813 28.78 -23.48 -22.27
C GLY A 813 27.28 -23.14 -22.24
N ARG A 814 26.79 -22.47 -21.18
CA ARG A 814 25.37 -22.19 -20.94
C ARG A 814 24.50 -23.43 -20.71
N GLU A 815 25.10 -24.50 -20.20
CA GLU A 815 24.38 -25.71 -19.81
C GLU A 815 23.96 -25.63 -18.33
N LEU A 816 22.79 -26.21 -18.01
CA LEU A 816 22.34 -26.41 -16.63
C LEU A 816 22.82 -27.79 -16.17
N GLU A 817 23.82 -27.81 -15.28
CA GLU A 817 24.51 -29.06 -14.91
C GLU A 817 23.85 -29.80 -13.73
N THR A 818 22.90 -29.17 -13.04
CA THR A 818 22.25 -29.74 -11.85
C THR A 818 20.81 -30.17 -12.15
N ALA A 819 20.57 -31.48 -12.10
CA ALA A 819 19.25 -32.09 -12.10
C ALA A 819 19.16 -33.16 -11.01
N HIS A 820 17.97 -33.36 -10.46
CA HIS A 820 17.70 -34.40 -9.48
C HIS A 820 16.67 -35.39 -10.01
N GLU A 821 17.11 -36.64 -10.20
CA GLU A 821 16.28 -37.73 -10.69
C GLU A 821 15.26 -38.17 -9.63
N HIS A 822 13.98 -38.22 -10.03
CA HIS A 822 12.96 -38.97 -9.34
C HIS A 822 12.59 -40.20 -10.20
N PRO A 823 13.16 -41.37 -9.90
CA PRO A 823 12.91 -42.61 -10.64
C PRO A 823 11.47 -43.11 -10.46
#